data_AF-A0AAZ3QAP4-F1
#
_entry.id   AF-A0AAZ3QAP4-F1
#
_cell.length_a   1.000
_cell.length_b   1.000
_cell.length_c   1.000
_cell.angle_alpha   90.00
_cell.angle_beta   90.00
_cell.angle_gamma   90.00
#
_symmetry.space_group_name_H-M   'P 1'
#
loop_
_entity.id
_entity.type
_entity.pdbx_description
1 polymer ?
#
loop_
_entity_poly.entity_id
_entity_poly.type
_entity_poly.pdbx_seq_one_letter_code
_entity_poly.pdbx_strand_id
1 'polypeptide(L)'
;MKRRIRRSEQEYLECCALCKCSENCPDKYGEKITLKSQELTVHYFCLLMSSGVYQRGEENEGIYGFLVDDIKQEVRRSSRLKCAVCKKNGASVGCYVKSCQKKVHFPCGKQHQFIFQFTDLFPSYCKDHSPTQSLPVSACVSEPMSCSVCLDPIEPVLSYSILKCPACHGSWFHRDCVQNQAHSAGMFFFRCTLCNNKDMFQQEMLQMGVHIPERDAAWELEENAYGELLQVYQHCDAKKCLSHSGRTYSSRTGWFQMLRCSLCGSSGTHRKCGSLKLDETNWACEDCAGSVDGTASLPRHTDSPQPGGQRRSRTSKRSLTLTPRQSPIVCKRPFLLGGSAREILQELASQTSQHQPSMPVVVNGNKVLEAAMELVKRSDFNPSHALAVRFTSSKHSSSPDTCPGNTRHFLRLLVQQLQNTVFEGPDGAKTLTLDARALREDVYFDVGCLLSLSLVHGGPPLGFFSRALYLCLFNFPRDTPLTVEDMGSTVFTDKVKKIQESKSLEELREAMESASEYLEVAGCTRPVESLSDKDTLVKDIVSFHLITRMQLPVQRFCEGLKTLGVFDQVQMFPGAFVGLFCSSHDKLTADTMAALFSVQFSDQEETAVKETAVVTFWRHYLLECEAALKRMLNFNAPPLKNTAAEPVWKVLIYDRCGQDIISPLLAVKELRDMGITLHLLLHSDRDPIPDVPAIYFVMPTEENIDRICQDLRSQLYESYYFNFISAISRSKLEDIASAALSANAITQVTKVFDQYLNFITLEDDMFILGNQNKELISYHAINKPDIMDTEMEAIMDTIVDSLFCFFVTLGTVPIIRCPRGNAAEMVAVKLDKKLRENLRDARNSLFTGDNMGASQFSFQRPLFVLADRNLDLATPLHHTWTYQALIHDVLDFHLNRVSMDESVGSESSPAGARPKKKNKKSYDLTSADMFWQKHKGSPFPEVAESVQEELDTYRAQEDEVKRLKSIMGLEGEDEGPISSISMSDNTAKLTSAVSSLPELLEKKRLIDLHTNVATAVLDHIKSRKLDVYFEYEEKLMSKSTLEESLLDIISDPDAGTPEDKMRLFLIFYITALQPTSEIDLDQYKKALLDTGCDLSPVNYIKQWKAFTKIAATPSNYGNSGVKPMGLFSRVMNSGSQFVMEGVKHLVLKQHNLPVTRILDNLMEMKSNPETDDYRYFDPKMLRGSESSIPRNKNPFQEAIVFMVGGGNYVEYQNLVDYTKAKPGKRVLYGCSELFNAGQFIKQLSSLGQK
;
A
#
# COMPACT_ATOMS: atom_id res chain seq x y z
N MET A 1 50.39 -16.71 -55.36
CA MET A 1 50.28 -15.79 -54.19
C MET A 1 48.85 -15.23 -54.19
N LYS A 2 47.99 -15.29 -53.18
CA LYS A 2 48.02 -15.80 -51.79
C LYS A 2 46.89 -16.84 -51.64
N ARG A 3 47.17 -17.86 -50.81
CA ARG A 3 46.54 -19.19 -50.77
C ARG A 3 45.02 -19.15 -50.49
N ARG A 4 44.23 -19.55 -51.50
CA ARG A 4 42.95 -20.24 -51.33
C ARG A 4 43.23 -21.52 -50.53
N ILE A 5 42.77 -21.59 -49.29
CA ILE A 5 42.60 -22.89 -48.63
C ILE A 5 41.38 -23.52 -49.31
N ARG A 6 41.62 -24.42 -50.27
CA ARG A 6 40.65 -25.45 -50.63
C ARG A 6 40.44 -26.28 -49.35
N ARG A 7 39.40 -25.98 -48.58
CA ARG A 7 38.76 -27.01 -47.76
C ARG A 7 38.18 -28.01 -48.74
N SER A 8 38.47 -29.29 -48.55
CA SER A 8 38.00 -30.36 -49.44
C SER A 8 36.47 -30.25 -49.60
N GLU A 9 35.95 -30.54 -50.79
CA GLU A 9 34.50 -30.65 -51.01
C GLU A 9 33.83 -31.69 -50.09
N GLN A 10 34.61 -32.53 -49.38
CA GLN A 10 34.15 -33.43 -48.33
C GLN A 10 33.92 -32.78 -46.95
N GLU A 11 34.56 -31.66 -46.59
CA GLU A 11 34.37 -31.00 -45.28
C GLU A 11 33.03 -30.23 -45.16
N TYR A 12 32.39 -29.88 -46.28
CA TYR A 12 31.10 -29.15 -46.27
C TYR A 12 29.90 -30.02 -45.88
N LEU A 13 29.98 -31.35 -46.06
CA LEU A 13 28.93 -32.29 -45.65
C LEU A 13 29.06 -32.78 -44.19
N GLU A 14 30.18 -32.52 -43.52
CA GLU A 14 30.40 -33.00 -42.15
C GLU A 14 29.85 -32.07 -41.06
N CYS A 15 29.58 -30.80 -41.36
CA CYS A 15 29.07 -29.83 -40.38
C CYS A 15 27.57 -29.60 -40.52
N CYS A 16 26.86 -29.46 -39.39
CA CYS A 16 25.46 -29.05 -39.41
C CYS A 16 25.30 -27.66 -40.03
N ALA A 17 24.40 -27.51 -40.99
CA ALA A 17 24.20 -26.29 -41.76
C ALA A 17 23.71 -25.11 -40.91
N LEU A 18 23.02 -25.37 -39.78
CA LEU A 18 22.48 -24.37 -38.86
C LEU A 18 23.49 -23.96 -37.78
N CYS A 19 24.03 -24.91 -37.01
CA CYS A 19 24.94 -24.59 -35.90
C CYS A 19 26.43 -24.56 -36.29
N LYS A 20 26.78 -25.03 -37.49
CA LYS A 20 28.15 -25.18 -38.00
C LYS A 20 29.06 -26.10 -37.16
N CYS A 21 28.49 -26.94 -36.29
CA CYS A 21 29.22 -27.93 -35.51
C CYS A 21 29.29 -29.28 -36.26
N SER A 22 30.44 -29.95 -36.20
CA SER A 22 30.65 -31.30 -36.75
C SER A 22 30.34 -32.44 -35.77
N GLU A 23 30.24 -32.14 -34.46
CA GLU A 23 30.01 -33.13 -33.40
C GLU A 23 28.71 -33.94 -33.64
N ASN A 24 28.77 -35.26 -33.50
CA ASN A 24 27.62 -36.15 -33.66
C ASN A 24 27.27 -36.81 -32.32
N CYS A 25 26.50 -36.10 -31.50
CA CYS A 25 25.99 -36.61 -30.22
C CYS A 25 24.46 -36.55 -30.24
N PRO A 26 23.78 -37.66 -30.61
CA PRO A 26 22.33 -37.71 -30.73
C PRO A 26 21.58 -37.30 -29.45
N ASP A 27 22.09 -37.66 -28.28
CA ASP A 27 21.48 -37.29 -26.99
C ASP A 27 21.56 -35.78 -26.71
N LYS A 28 22.61 -35.11 -27.20
CA LYS A 28 22.81 -33.67 -26.94
C LYS A 28 22.16 -32.78 -27.99
N TYR A 29 22.23 -33.16 -29.27
CA TYR A 29 21.85 -32.31 -30.41
C TYR A 29 20.76 -32.92 -31.29
N GLY A 30 20.25 -34.10 -30.95
CA GLY A 30 19.36 -34.87 -31.81
C GLY A 30 20.15 -35.57 -32.91
N GLU A 31 19.49 -36.49 -33.63
CA GLU A 31 20.12 -37.23 -34.71
C GLU A 31 20.70 -36.28 -35.77
N LYS A 32 21.91 -36.59 -36.25
CA LYS A 32 22.58 -35.84 -37.30
C LYS A 32 22.25 -36.44 -38.65
N ILE A 33 21.39 -35.77 -39.40
CA ILE A 33 20.79 -36.29 -40.63
C ILE A 33 21.50 -35.66 -41.83
N THR A 34 21.92 -36.51 -42.78
CA THR A 34 22.65 -36.10 -44.00
C THR A 34 21.89 -36.52 -45.24
N LEU A 35 21.35 -35.55 -45.98
CA LEU A 35 20.69 -35.77 -47.27
C LEU A 35 21.71 -35.60 -48.39
N LYS A 36 22.36 -36.70 -48.79
CA LYS A 36 23.46 -36.71 -49.77
C LYS A 36 23.07 -36.15 -51.14
N SER A 37 21.85 -36.40 -51.60
CA SER A 37 21.35 -35.89 -52.90
C SER A 37 21.08 -34.38 -52.93
N GLN A 38 21.00 -33.74 -51.76
CA GLN A 38 20.64 -32.32 -51.60
C GLN A 38 21.74 -31.49 -50.94
N GLU A 39 22.92 -32.10 -50.67
CA GLU A 39 24.09 -31.53 -49.99
C GLU A 39 23.76 -30.82 -48.66
N LEU A 40 22.88 -31.43 -47.85
CA LEU A 40 22.39 -30.82 -46.61
C LEU A 40 22.59 -31.77 -45.43
N THR A 41 23.34 -31.29 -44.43
CA THR A 41 23.54 -31.97 -43.14
C THR A 41 23.02 -31.08 -42.03
N VAL A 42 22.14 -31.58 -41.15
CA VAL A 42 21.62 -30.82 -40.00
C VAL A 42 21.44 -31.72 -38.77
N HIS A 43 21.61 -31.16 -37.58
CA HIS A 43 21.18 -31.79 -36.34
C HIS A 43 19.68 -31.60 -36.14
N TYR A 44 18.97 -32.66 -35.78
CA TYR A 44 17.53 -32.62 -35.64
C TYR A 44 17.05 -31.57 -34.63
N PHE A 45 17.67 -31.44 -33.44
CA PHE A 45 17.24 -30.40 -32.48
C PHE A 45 17.64 -28.98 -32.90
N CYS A 46 18.71 -28.82 -33.69
CA CYS A 46 19.01 -27.51 -34.29
C CYS A 46 17.92 -27.10 -35.28
N LEU A 47 17.39 -28.06 -36.04
CA LEU A 47 16.29 -27.83 -36.97
C LEU A 47 14.98 -27.57 -36.21
N LEU A 48 14.64 -28.43 -35.25
CA LEU A 48 13.41 -28.38 -34.47
C LEU A 48 13.24 -27.05 -33.71
N MET A 49 14.33 -26.52 -33.15
CA MET A 49 14.32 -25.27 -32.38
C MET A 49 14.50 -24.00 -33.23
N SER A 50 14.67 -24.13 -34.54
CA SER A 50 14.90 -22.98 -35.42
C SER A 50 13.63 -22.16 -35.60
N SER A 51 13.71 -20.84 -35.37
CA SER A 51 12.52 -19.99 -35.29
C SER A 51 11.86 -19.66 -36.63
N GLY A 52 12.48 -20.00 -37.76
CA GLY A 52 11.99 -19.65 -39.10
C GLY A 52 11.69 -20.84 -40.02
N VAL A 53 11.58 -22.06 -39.47
CA VAL A 53 11.21 -23.26 -40.22
C VAL A 53 10.00 -23.94 -39.56
N TYR A 54 9.12 -24.53 -40.37
CA TYR A 54 7.89 -25.19 -39.92
C TYR A 54 7.76 -26.56 -40.57
N GLN A 55 7.27 -27.55 -39.82
CA GLN A 55 6.99 -28.89 -40.32
C GLN A 55 5.66 -28.84 -41.09
N ARG A 56 5.72 -28.82 -42.42
CA ARG A 56 4.54 -28.71 -43.30
C ARG A 56 4.34 -29.91 -44.21
N GLY A 57 5.36 -30.74 -44.38
CA GLY A 57 5.29 -31.99 -45.14
C GLY A 57 4.85 -33.16 -44.25
N GLU A 58 4.52 -34.27 -44.88
CA GLU A 58 4.20 -35.54 -44.21
C GLU A 58 5.44 -36.13 -43.52
N GLU A 59 5.27 -37.04 -42.55
CA GLU A 59 6.39 -37.59 -41.75
C GLU A 59 7.51 -38.23 -42.60
N ASN A 60 7.19 -38.75 -43.78
CA ASN A 60 8.12 -39.36 -44.73
C ASN A 60 8.73 -38.38 -45.75
N GLU A 61 8.35 -37.10 -45.73
CA GLU A 61 8.87 -36.07 -46.64
C GLU A 61 9.98 -35.22 -45.99
N GLY A 62 11.04 -34.94 -46.75
CA GLY A 62 12.15 -34.12 -46.28
C GLY A 62 12.91 -34.73 -45.09
N ILE A 63 13.04 -33.98 -44.00
CA ILE A 63 13.56 -34.49 -42.72
C ILE A 63 12.39 -34.47 -41.73
N TYR A 64 11.74 -35.62 -41.50
CA TYR A 64 10.57 -35.74 -40.62
C TYR A 64 9.51 -34.65 -40.87
N GLY A 65 9.09 -34.42 -42.12
CA GLY A 65 8.10 -33.39 -42.48
C GLY A 65 8.63 -31.95 -42.61
N PHE A 66 9.92 -31.72 -42.34
CA PHE A 66 10.59 -30.46 -42.69
C PHE A 66 11.08 -30.51 -44.14
N LEU A 67 10.46 -29.71 -45.01
CA LEU A 67 10.80 -29.67 -46.44
C LEU A 67 12.20 -29.08 -46.67
N VAL A 68 12.98 -29.71 -47.55
CA VAL A 68 14.39 -29.36 -47.81
C VAL A 68 14.55 -27.88 -48.21
N ASP A 69 13.62 -27.33 -48.98
CA ASP A 69 13.65 -25.93 -49.41
C ASP A 69 13.44 -24.95 -48.25
N ASP A 70 12.56 -25.28 -47.30
CA ASP A 70 12.32 -24.49 -46.09
C ASP A 70 13.57 -24.50 -45.19
N ILE A 71 14.23 -25.66 -45.08
CA ILE A 71 15.49 -25.78 -44.34
C ILE A 71 16.59 -24.92 -44.99
N LYS A 72 16.71 -24.96 -46.33
CA LYS A 72 17.67 -24.12 -47.07
C LYS A 72 17.35 -22.63 -46.90
N GLN A 73 16.07 -22.24 -46.87
CA GLN A 73 15.66 -20.86 -46.61
C GLN A 73 16.01 -20.42 -45.18
N GLU A 74 15.81 -21.29 -44.18
CA GLU A 74 16.15 -21.00 -42.79
C GLU A 74 17.67 -20.88 -42.58
N VAL A 75 18.47 -21.71 -43.26
CA VAL A 75 19.94 -21.57 -43.27
C VAL A 75 20.35 -20.21 -43.87
N ARG A 76 19.69 -19.75 -44.93
CA ARG A 76 19.94 -18.42 -45.52
C ARG A 76 19.53 -17.30 -44.56
N ARG A 77 18.37 -17.40 -43.89
CA ARG A 77 17.89 -16.40 -42.92
C ARG A 77 18.84 -16.30 -41.73
N SER A 78 19.12 -17.44 -41.09
CA SER A 78 19.98 -17.52 -39.90
C SER A 78 21.42 -17.09 -40.18
N SER A 79 21.93 -17.26 -41.40
CA SER A 79 23.27 -16.77 -41.81
C SER A 79 23.46 -15.25 -41.67
N ARG A 80 22.37 -14.48 -41.58
CA ARG A 80 22.38 -13.02 -41.36
C ARG A 80 22.24 -12.63 -39.89
N LEU A 81 21.99 -13.60 -39.01
CA LEU A 81 21.71 -13.39 -37.59
C LEU A 81 22.93 -13.74 -36.75
N LYS A 82 23.31 -12.81 -35.87
CA LYS A 82 24.49 -12.92 -35.01
C LYS A 82 24.13 -13.56 -33.67
N CYS A 83 24.89 -14.57 -33.26
CA CYS A 83 24.70 -15.23 -31.98
C CYS A 83 25.06 -14.29 -30.82
N ALA A 84 24.18 -14.16 -29.84
CA ALA A 84 24.38 -13.35 -28.63
C ALA A 84 25.58 -13.84 -27.79
N VAL A 85 25.89 -15.14 -27.87
CA VAL A 85 26.97 -15.81 -27.13
C VAL A 85 28.29 -15.75 -27.91
N CYS A 86 28.44 -16.54 -28.98
CA CYS A 86 29.72 -16.70 -29.67
C CYS A 86 30.03 -15.58 -30.68
N LYS A 87 29.09 -14.64 -30.87
CA LYS A 87 29.17 -13.51 -31.82
C LYS A 87 29.37 -13.90 -33.30
N LYS A 88 29.30 -15.19 -33.65
CA LYS A 88 29.33 -15.67 -35.05
C LYS A 88 27.93 -15.66 -35.66
N ASN A 89 27.87 -15.59 -37.00
CA ASN A 89 26.62 -15.64 -37.76
C ASN A 89 26.06 -17.07 -37.83
N GLY A 90 24.75 -17.20 -38.10
CA GLY A 90 24.06 -18.50 -38.17
C GLY A 90 23.11 -18.79 -37.01
N ALA A 91 22.79 -17.79 -36.16
CA ALA A 91 21.95 -18.00 -34.98
C ALA A 91 20.47 -18.18 -35.36
N SER A 92 20.03 -19.44 -35.48
CA SER A 92 18.68 -19.79 -35.92
C SER A 92 17.63 -19.78 -34.80
N VAL A 93 18.04 -19.89 -33.53
CA VAL A 93 17.11 -19.96 -32.38
C VAL A 93 17.00 -18.60 -31.69
N GLY A 94 15.79 -18.05 -31.62
CA GLY A 94 15.48 -16.82 -30.86
C GLY A 94 14.85 -17.11 -29.50
N CYS A 95 15.00 -16.18 -28.56
CA CYS A 95 14.19 -16.17 -27.35
C CYS A 95 12.70 -16.01 -27.71
N TYR A 96 11.82 -16.76 -27.04
CA TYR A 96 10.38 -16.78 -27.31
C TYR A 96 9.71 -15.44 -26.99
N VAL A 97 10.25 -14.70 -26.02
CA VAL A 97 9.83 -13.32 -25.69
C VAL A 97 10.20 -12.37 -26.82
N LYS A 98 9.19 -11.81 -27.52
CA LYS A 98 9.37 -10.99 -28.73
C LYS A 98 10.17 -9.70 -28.52
N SER A 99 10.11 -9.08 -27.33
CA SER A 99 10.94 -7.91 -26.97
C SER A 99 12.41 -8.28 -26.79
N CYS A 100 12.72 -9.56 -26.55
CA CYS A 100 14.08 -10.02 -26.38
C CYS A 100 14.75 -10.27 -27.73
N GLN A 101 15.81 -9.51 -28.02
CA GLN A 101 16.57 -9.65 -29.26
C GLN A 101 17.65 -10.75 -29.21
N LYS A 102 17.72 -11.54 -28.12
CA LYS A 102 18.73 -12.60 -27.97
C LYS A 102 18.45 -13.76 -28.92
N LYS A 103 19.43 -14.04 -29.78
CA LYS A 103 19.43 -15.16 -30.74
C LYS A 103 20.68 -16.00 -30.54
N VAL A 104 20.58 -17.32 -30.58
CA VAL A 104 21.68 -18.24 -30.33
C VAL A 104 21.70 -19.39 -31.34
N HIS A 105 22.87 -20.00 -31.53
CA HIS A 105 22.92 -21.37 -32.04
C HIS A 105 22.41 -22.31 -30.94
N PHE A 106 21.69 -23.38 -31.29
CA PHE A 106 21.20 -24.35 -30.30
C PHE A 106 22.30 -24.87 -29.35
N PRO A 107 23.51 -25.28 -29.84
CA PRO A 107 24.61 -25.67 -28.94
C PRO A 107 25.10 -24.55 -28.03
N CYS A 108 25.19 -23.31 -28.52
CA CYS A 108 25.60 -22.15 -27.72
C CYS A 108 24.57 -21.83 -26.63
N GLY A 109 23.27 -21.94 -26.95
CA GLY A 109 22.20 -21.76 -25.97
C GLY A 109 22.24 -22.84 -24.89
N LYS A 110 22.45 -24.12 -25.26
CA LYS A 110 22.58 -25.22 -24.28
C LYS A 110 23.77 -25.00 -23.34
N GLN A 111 24.91 -24.54 -23.85
CA GLN A 111 26.08 -24.19 -23.02
C GLN A 111 25.83 -22.97 -22.11
N HIS A 112 24.98 -22.03 -22.52
CA HIS A 112 24.68 -20.79 -21.78
C HIS A 112 23.28 -20.82 -21.15
N GLN A 113 22.82 -22.01 -20.75
CA GLN A 113 21.63 -22.20 -19.91
C GLN A 113 20.32 -21.67 -20.52
N PHE A 114 20.16 -21.74 -21.84
CA PHE A 114 18.84 -21.57 -22.47
C PHE A 114 17.98 -22.78 -22.16
N ILE A 115 16.68 -22.54 -21.91
CA ILE A 115 15.69 -23.59 -21.77
C ILE A 115 14.99 -23.78 -23.11
N PHE A 116 15.08 -24.99 -23.67
CA PHE A 116 14.42 -25.39 -24.91
C PHE A 116 13.30 -26.36 -24.56
N GLN A 117 12.03 -25.96 -24.73
CA GLN A 117 10.90 -26.84 -24.45
C GLN A 117 10.61 -27.69 -25.69
N PHE A 118 10.43 -29.00 -25.49
CA PHE A 118 10.16 -29.96 -26.57
C PHE A 118 8.67 -30.23 -26.75
N THR A 119 7.82 -29.30 -26.30
CA THR A 119 6.36 -29.36 -26.39
C THR A 119 5.81 -28.21 -27.22
N ASP A 120 4.55 -28.36 -27.64
CA ASP A 120 3.78 -27.33 -28.33
C ASP A 120 4.49 -26.72 -29.55
N LEU A 121 5.00 -25.50 -29.42
CA LEU A 121 5.61 -24.72 -30.49
C LEU A 121 7.14 -24.63 -30.39
N PHE A 122 7.75 -25.50 -29.59
CA PHE A 122 9.17 -25.53 -29.29
C PHE A 122 9.74 -24.19 -28.78
N PRO A 123 9.10 -23.53 -27.79
CA PRO A 123 9.57 -22.25 -27.31
C PRO A 123 10.94 -22.38 -26.63
N SER A 124 11.79 -21.40 -26.91
CA SER A 124 13.16 -21.34 -26.39
C SER A 124 13.34 -20.06 -25.57
N TYR A 125 13.80 -20.16 -24.33
CA TYR A 125 13.92 -19.02 -23.43
C TYR A 125 15.38 -18.76 -23.06
N CYS A 126 15.80 -17.49 -23.15
CA CYS A 126 17.09 -17.09 -22.57
C CYS A 126 17.02 -17.10 -21.05
N LYS A 127 18.17 -17.13 -20.36
CA LYS A 127 18.26 -17.10 -18.90
C LYS A 127 17.36 -16.08 -18.20
N ASP A 128 17.24 -14.86 -18.73
CA ASP A 128 16.43 -13.80 -18.11
C ASP A 128 14.91 -14.02 -18.23
N HIS A 129 14.50 -14.85 -19.18
CA HIS A 129 13.10 -15.13 -19.51
C HIS A 129 12.74 -16.61 -19.33
N SER A 130 13.61 -17.40 -18.69
CA SER A 130 13.40 -18.84 -18.54
C SER A 130 12.23 -19.13 -17.60
N PRO A 131 11.42 -20.16 -17.88
CA PRO A 131 10.39 -20.62 -16.95
C PRO A 131 11.03 -21.07 -15.64
N THR A 132 10.31 -20.86 -14.53
CA THR A 132 10.71 -21.30 -13.18
C THR A 132 9.91 -22.54 -12.80
N GLN A 133 10.52 -23.50 -12.09
CA GLN A 133 9.79 -24.67 -11.65
C GLN A 133 8.64 -24.33 -10.71
N SER A 134 7.50 -24.97 -10.94
CA SER A 134 6.35 -24.91 -10.05
C SER A 134 6.62 -25.82 -8.85
N LEU A 135 7.06 -25.22 -7.74
CA LEU A 135 7.27 -25.96 -6.50
C LEU A 135 5.93 -26.29 -5.82
N PRO A 136 5.75 -27.48 -5.24
CA PRO A 136 4.70 -27.66 -4.26
C PRO A 136 4.95 -26.68 -3.10
N VAL A 137 3.92 -26.00 -2.61
CA VAL A 137 3.95 -24.90 -1.61
C VAL A 137 4.51 -25.35 -0.22
N SER A 138 5.01 -26.58 -0.11
CA SER A 138 5.82 -27.10 1.00
C SER A 138 7.31 -27.02 0.65
N ALA A 139 7.93 -25.86 0.91
CA ALA A 139 9.39 -25.69 0.83
C ALA A 139 9.97 -25.20 2.16
N CYS A 140 10.02 -26.13 3.13
CA CYS A 140 10.89 -26.22 4.33
C CYS A 140 10.22 -27.33 5.19
N VAL A 141 10.82 -28.44 5.64
CA VAL A 141 12.16 -28.75 6.11
C VAL A 141 12.40 -30.26 5.92
N SER A 142 13.45 -30.62 5.18
CA SER A 142 14.28 -31.85 5.27
C SER A 142 15.07 -31.95 3.96
N GLU A 143 16.38 -31.75 4.01
CA GLU A 143 17.27 -31.78 2.85
C GLU A 143 17.57 -33.23 2.43
N PRO A 144 17.17 -33.69 1.25
CA PRO A 144 17.80 -34.84 0.62
C PRO A 144 19.12 -34.32 0.04
N MET A 145 20.23 -34.62 0.71
CA MET A 145 21.57 -34.18 0.32
C MET A 145 22.09 -34.85 -0.96
N SER A 146 21.28 -35.60 -1.70
CA SER A 146 21.71 -36.36 -2.88
C SER A 146 20.64 -36.46 -3.98
N CYS A 147 21.12 -36.67 -5.21
CA CYS A 147 20.30 -36.90 -6.39
C CYS A 147 19.52 -38.22 -6.27
N SER A 148 18.19 -38.22 -6.42
CA SER A 148 17.39 -39.45 -6.37
C SER A 148 17.53 -40.37 -7.60
N VAL A 149 18.45 -40.05 -8.52
CA VAL A 149 18.80 -40.88 -9.69
C VAL A 149 20.24 -41.41 -9.56
N CYS A 150 21.25 -40.55 -9.37
CA CYS A 150 22.65 -40.99 -9.26
C CYS A 150 23.17 -41.15 -7.82
N LEU A 151 22.40 -40.72 -6.81
CA LEU A 151 22.75 -40.72 -5.39
C LEU A 151 23.98 -39.85 -5.02
N ASP A 152 24.55 -39.10 -5.97
CA ASP A 152 25.61 -38.14 -5.69
C ASP A 152 25.09 -36.91 -4.95
N PRO A 153 25.93 -36.21 -4.16
CA PRO A 153 25.53 -35.04 -3.41
C PRO A 153 24.97 -33.91 -4.29
N ILE A 154 23.91 -33.25 -3.82
CA ILE A 154 23.31 -32.08 -4.47
C ILE A 154 23.13 -30.95 -3.44
N GLU A 155 23.49 -29.73 -3.81
CA GLU A 155 23.02 -28.53 -3.12
C GLU A 155 21.55 -28.28 -3.49
N PRO A 156 20.61 -28.29 -2.52
CA PRO A 156 19.16 -28.24 -2.77
C PRO A 156 18.67 -26.82 -3.14
N VAL A 157 19.35 -26.19 -4.10
CA VAL A 157 19.01 -24.88 -4.67
C VAL A 157 18.58 -25.09 -6.10
N LEU A 158 17.32 -24.74 -6.41
CA LEU A 158 16.82 -24.80 -7.79
C LEU A 158 17.69 -23.95 -8.71
N SER A 159 18.14 -24.54 -9.80
CA SER A 159 18.98 -23.86 -10.78
C SER A 159 18.77 -24.49 -12.15
N TYR A 160 19.45 -23.98 -13.18
CA TYR A 160 19.45 -24.66 -14.48
C TYR A 160 19.85 -26.14 -14.34
N SER A 161 20.84 -26.45 -13.49
CA SER A 161 21.40 -27.80 -13.37
C SER A 161 20.65 -28.68 -12.37
N ILE A 162 19.83 -28.12 -11.48
CA ILE A 162 19.18 -28.83 -10.37
C ILE A 162 17.65 -28.67 -10.46
N LEU A 163 16.95 -29.79 -10.52
CA LEU A 163 15.50 -29.88 -10.66
C LEU A 163 14.86 -30.62 -9.47
N LYS A 164 13.59 -30.32 -9.18
CA LYS A 164 12.80 -30.99 -8.14
C LYS A 164 11.53 -31.63 -8.72
N CYS A 165 11.04 -32.70 -8.08
CA CYS A 165 9.72 -33.27 -8.43
C CYS A 165 8.60 -32.33 -7.96
N PRO A 166 7.59 -32.05 -8.81
CA PRO A 166 6.44 -31.23 -8.42
C PRO A 166 5.44 -31.98 -7.51
N ALA A 167 5.52 -33.32 -7.46
CA ALA A 167 4.54 -34.17 -6.79
C ALA A 167 4.98 -34.71 -5.42
N CYS A 168 6.25 -34.55 -5.03
CA CYS A 168 6.72 -34.99 -3.72
C CYS A 168 7.87 -34.14 -3.18
N HIS A 169 8.00 -34.11 -1.85
CA HIS A 169 8.94 -33.26 -1.14
C HIS A 169 10.40 -33.75 -1.23
N GLY A 170 10.61 -35.07 -1.33
CA GLY A 170 11.90 -35.71 -1.04
C GLY A 170 12.84 -35.96 -2.22
N SER A 171 12.49 -35.60 -3.45
CA SER A 171 13.33 -35.93 -4.62
C SER A 171 13.93 -34.71 -5.31
N TRP A 172 15.26 -34.68 -5.36
CA TRP A 172 16.08 -33.71 -6.08
C TRP A 172 16.90 -34.40 -7.15
N PHE A 173 17.17 -33.70 -8.24
CA PHE A 173 17.81 -34.29 -9.41
C PHE A 173 18.78 -33.34 -10.10
N HIS A 174 19.90 -33.88 -10.57
CA HIS A 174 20.66 -33.23 -11.64
C HIS A 174 19.86 -33.27 -12.93
N ARG A 175 19.78 -32.15 -13.66
CA ARG A 175 19.11 -32.07 -14.97
C ARG A 175 19.58 -33.16 -15.92
N ASP A 176 20.89 -33.42 -15.98
CA ASP A 176 21.46 -34.45 -16.84
C ASP A 176 21.04 -35.86 -16.42
N CYS A 177 20.91 -36.11 -15.11
CA CYS A 177 20.40 -37.40 -14.60
C CYS A 177 18.93 -37.61 -14.99
N VAL A 178 18.10 -36.58 -14.89
CA VAL A 178 16.69 -36.65 -15.33
C VAL A 178 16.61 -36.84 -16.84
N GLN A 179 17.44 -36.15 -17.62
CA GLN A 179 17.49 -36.29 -19.07
C GLN A 179 17.88 -37.72 -19.49
N ASN A 180 18.87 -38.33 -18.83
CA ASN A 180 19.25 -39.71 -19.06
C ASN A 180 18.15 -40.70 -18.64
N GLN A 181 17.50 -40.44 -17.51
CA GLN A 181 16.35 -41.22 -17.05
C GLN A 181 15.21 -41.19 -18.09
N ALA A 182 14.89 -40.01 -18.63
CA ALA A 182 13.88 -39.85 -19.68
C ALA A 182 14.26 -40.61 -20.96
N HIS A 183 15.53 -40.55 -21.38
CA HIS A 183 16.01 -41.31 -22.54
C HIS A 183 15.90 -42.82 -22.35
N SER A 184 16.19 -43.34 -21.16
CA SER A 184 16.12 -44.77 -20.87
C SER A 184 14.68 -45.27 -20.69
N ALA A 185 13.84 -44.50 -19.99
CA ALA A 185 12.49 -44.93 -19.60
C ALA A 185 11.44 -44.70 -20.69
N GLY A 186 11.68 -43.78 -21.61
CA GLY A 186 10.69 -43.36 -22.61
C GLY A 186 9.43 -42.75 -21.96
N MET A 187 8.53 -42.24 -22.80
CA MET A 187 7.32 -41.56 -22.34
C MET A 187 6.41 -42.44 -21.45
N PHE A 188 6.41 -43.76 -21.63
CA PHE A 188 5.51 -44.64 -20.88
C PHE A 188 5.93 -44.85 -19.43
N PHE A 189 7.23 -44.99 -19.15
CA PHE A 189 7.75 -45.36 -17.84
C PHE A 189 8.50 -44.25 -17.11
N PHE A 190 8.70 -43.09 -17.74
CA PHE A 190 9.34 -41.95 -17.10
C PHE A 190 8.45 -41.31 -16.02
N ARG A 191 8.85 -41.46 -14.76
CA ARG A 191 8.12 -41.02 -13.56
C ARG A 191 9.10 -40.71 -12.44
N CYS A 192 8.64 -40.00 -11.41
CA CYS A 192 9.48 -39.72 -10.25
C CYS A 192 9.94 -41.02 -9.57
N THR A 193 11.24 -41.15 -9.29
CA THR A 193 11.82 -42.37 -8.68
C THR A 193 11.35 -42.60 -7.24
N LEU A 194 10.88 -41.56 -6.54
CA LEU A 194 10.41 -41.68 -5.15
C LEU A 194 8.89 -41.86 -5.03
N CYS A 195 8.09 -40.97 -5.64
CA CYS A 195 6.63 -41.01 -5.46
C CYS A 195 5.88 -41.71 -6.59
N ASN A 196 6.57 -42.16 -7.64
CA ASN A 196 5.99 -42.80 -8.82
C ASN A 196 4.94 -41.94 -9.56
N ASN A 197 4.81 -40.65 -9.24
CA ASN A 197 3.94 -39.75 -9.98
C ASN A 197 4.49 -39.57 -11.40
N LYS A 198 3.64 -39.88 -12.39
CA LYS A 198 3.94 -39.76 -13.80
C LYS A 198 3.48 -38.40 -14.34
N ASP A 199 2.20 -38.11 -14.20
CA ASP A 199 1.57 -37.01 -14.95
C ASP A 199 2.15 -35.62 -14.61
N MET A 200 2.24 -35.28 -13.33
CA MET A 200 2.79 -33.98 -12.91
C MET A 200 4.29 -33.92 -13.16
N PHE A 201 5.00 -35.02 -12.90
CA PHE A 201 6.44 -35.09 -13.09
C PHE A 201 6.81 -34.89 -14.57
N GLN A 202 6.14 -35.59 -15.49
CA GLN A 202 6.41 -35.46 -16.92
C GLN A 202 6.13 -34.04 -17.42
N GLN A 203 4.98 -33.47 -17.07
CA GLN A 203 4.59 -32.14 -17.50
C GLN A 203 5.62 -31.08 -17.06
N GLU A 204 6.05 -31.13 -15.81
CA GLU A 204 7.04 -30.19 -15.25
C GLU A 204 8.42 -30.38 -15.88
N MET A 205 8.87 -31.62 -16.08
CA MET A 205 10.17 -31.89 -16.71
C MET A 205 10.19 -31.40 -18.16
N LEU A 206 9.10 -31.59 -18.91
CA LEU A 206 8.94 -31.04 -20.26
C LEU A 206 8.98 -29.50 -20.26
N GLN A 207 8.28 -28.85 -19.33
CA GLN A 207 8.29 -27.39 -19.18
C GLN A 207 9.69 -26.87 -18.84
N MET A 208 10.47 -27.62 -18.06
CA MET A 208 11.85 -27.26 -17.76
C MET A 208 12.84 -27.60 -18.87
N GLY A 209 12.38 -28.13 -20.00
CA GLY A 209 13.19 -28.42 -21.19
C GLY A 209 13.92 -29.76 -21.13
N VAL A 210 13.41 -30.73 -20.38
CA VAL A 210 13.81 -32.15 -20.48
C VAL A 210 13.11 -32.75 -21.68
N HIS A 211 13.87 -33.36 -22.59
CA HIS A 211 13.32 -34.07 -23.74
C HIS A 211 12.93 -35.50 -23.35
N ILE A 212 11.65 -35.87 -23.54
CA ILE A 212 11.15 -37.23 -23.27
C ILE A 212 10.83 -37.89 -24.62
N PRO A 213 11.57 -38.91 -25.07
CA PRO A 213 11.30 -39.56 -26.34
C PRO A 213 10.06 -40.47 -26.28
N GLU A 214 9.24 -40.41 -27.32
CA GLU A 214 8.10 -41.33 -27.52
C GLU A 214 8.59 -42.67 -28.10
N ARG A 215 9.14 -43.52 -27.23
CA ARG A 215 9.58 -44.88 -27.55
C ARG A 215 9.39 -45.81 -26.35
N ASP A 216 9.43 -47.12 -26.59
CA ASP A 216 9.46 -48.13 -25.53
C ASP A 216 10.72 -47.97 -24.65
N ALA A 217 10.64 -48.40 -23.39
CA ALA A 217 11.77 -48.28 -22.50
C ALA A 217 12.94 -49.14 -23.00
N ALA A 218 14.17 -48.62 -22.88
CA ALA A 218 15.35 -49.26 -23.44
C ALA A 218 15.56 -50.70 -22.91
N TRP A 219 15.17 -50.97 -21.67
CA TRP A 219 15.27 -52.30 -21.03
C TRP A 219 14.16 -53.29 -21.45
N GLU A 220 13.09 -52.84 -22.12
CA GLU A 220 12.08 -53.73 -22.71
C GLU A 220 12.54 -54.28 -24.08
N LEU A 221 13.62 -53.73 -24.62
CA LEU A 221 14.22 -54.14 -25.89
C LEU A 221 15.34 -55.19 -25.70
N GLU A 222 15.66 -55.58 -24.45
CA GLU A 222 16.63 -56.63 -24.12
C GLU A 222 15.97 -58.02 -24.04
N GLU A 223 16.53 -59.03 -24.72
CA GLU A 223 16.03 -60.41 -24.65
C GLU A 223 16.19 -60.99 -23.22
N ASN A 224 15.14 -61.62 -22.66
CA ASN A 224 15.07 -62.26 -21.33
C ASN A 224 15.00 -61.36 -20.07
N ALA A 225 14.58 -60.09 -20.17
CA ALA A 225 14.55 -59.14 -19.04
C ALA A 225 13.69 -59.51 -17.80
N TYR A 226 12.81 -60.53 -17.84
CA TYR A 226 11.87 -60.85 -16.74
C TYR A 226 12.06 -62.22 -16.06
N GLY A 227 13.12 -62.97 -16.37
CA GLY A 227 13.30 -64.35 -15.88
C GLY A 227 13.44 -64.50 -14.36
N GLU A 228 14.01 -63.51 -13.67
CA GLU A 228 14.30 -63.58 -12.22
C GLU A 228 13.12 -63.16 -11.33
N LEU A 229 12.14 -62.41 -11.86
CA LEU A 229 10.98 -61.88 -11.11
C LEU A 229 9.89 -62.94 -10.82
N LEU A 230 10.04 -64.17 -11.31
CA LEU A 230 9.08 -65.27 -11.11
C LEU A 230 9.43 -66.22 -9.94
N GLN A 231 10.56 -66.04 -9.24
CA GLN A 231 10.88 -66.84 -8.04
C GLN A 231 10.29 -66.22 -6.77
N VAL A 232 9.34 -66.92 -6.14
CA VAL A 232 8.70 -66.52 -4.88
C VAL A 232 9.55 -67.02 -3.69
N TYR A 233 9.93 -66.11 -2.78
CA TYR A 233 10.68 -66.45 -1.57
C TYR A 233 9.88 -67.39 -0.65
N GLN A 234 10.41 -68.58 -0.37
CA GLN A 234 9.75 -69.63 0.40
C GLN A 234 10.62 -70.13 1.56
N HIS A 235 11.27 -69.25 2.32
CA HIS A 235 12.08 -69.65 3.49
C HIS A 235 11.66 -68.92 4.78
N CYS A 236 11.65 -69.65 5.90
CA CYS A 236 11.40 -69.11 7.23
C CYS A 236 12.72 -68.72 7.91
N ASP A 237 12.92 -67.42 8.07
CA ASP A 237 14.13 -66.76 8.59
C ASP A 237 14.11 -66.57 10.11
N ALA A 238 13.05 -67.00 10.81
CA ALA A 238 12.98 -66.93 12.27
C ALA A 238 14.18 -67.64 12.94
N LYS A 239 14.79 -67.01 13.95
CA LYS A 239 15.98 -67.54 14.64
C LYS A 239 15.81 -69.01 15.05
N LYS A 240 14.63 -69.42 15.55
CA LYS A 240 14.25 -70.82 15.78
C LYS A 240 12.97 -71.18 15.03
N CYS A 241 13.06 -72.08 14.04
CA CYS A 241 11.89 -72.56 13.31
C CYS A 241 11.18 -73.67 14.09
N LEU A 242 9.86 -73.54 14.25
CA LEU A 242 8.98 -74.47 14.97
C LEU A 242 8.26 -75.45 14.02
N SER A 243 8.55 -75.41 12.72
CA SER A 243 8.01 -76.33 11.72
C SER A 243 8.79 -77.63 11.71
N HIS A 244 8.08 -78.75 11.90
CA HIS A 244 8.66 -80.10 11.82
C HIS A 244 9.01 -80.51 10.38
N SER A 245 8.45 -79.84 9.37
CA SER A 245 8.67 -80.09 7.94
C SER A 245 9.79 -79.24 7.34
N GLY A 246 10.57 -78.55 8.18
CA GLY A 246 11.66 -77.67 7.75
C GLY A 246 11.24 -76.25 7.42
N ARG A 247 12.25 -75.41 7.15
CA ARG A 247 12.09 -73.94 6.99
C ARG A 247 11.52 -73.52 5.64
N THR A 248 11.60 -74.36 4.62
CA THR A 248 11.12 -74.04 3.27
C THR A 248 9.69 -74.48 2.99
N TYR A 249 9.09 -75.21 3.93
CA TYR A 249 7.72 -75.68 3.82
C TYR A 249 6.74 -74.55 4.16
N SER A 250 5.70 -74.31 3.34
CA SER A 250 4.58 -73.42 3.67
C SER A 250 3.26 -74.16 3.53
N SER A 251 2.40 -74.12 4.56
CA SER A 251 0.99 -74.50 4.38
C SER A 251 0.20 -73.39 3.69
N ARG A 252 -0.89 -73.73 3.00
CA ARG A 252 -1.77 -72.73 2.36
C ARG A 252 -2.48 -71.82 3.37
N THR A 253 -2.80 -72.35 4.55
CA THR A 253 -3.42 -71.61 5.67
C THR A 253 -2.96 -72.20 7.02
N GLY A 254 -3.18 -71.46 8.11
CA GLY A 254 -2.89 -71.89 9.49
C GLY A 254 -1.50 -71.49 10.02
N TRP A 255 -1.09 -72.10 11.13
CA TRP A 255 0.11 -71.73 11.91
C TRP A 255 1.45 -71.82 11.16
N PHE A 256 1.54 -72.67 10.13
CA PHE A 256 2.75 -72.90 9.33
C PHE A 256 2.63 -72.32 7.91
N GLN A 257 1.73 -71.36 7.72
CA GLN A 257 1.72 -70.52 6.53
C GLN A 257 2.91 -69.56 6.59
N MET A 258 3.64 -69.46 5.48
CA MET A 258 4.77 -68.56 5.33
C MET A 258 4.28 -67.15 5.01
N LEU A 259 4.58 -66.22 5.91
CA LEU A 259 4.26 -64.80 5.79
C LEU A 259 5.55 -64.06 5.44
N ARG A 260 5.52 -63.27 4.36
CA ARG A 260 6.64 -62.40 3.98
C ARG A 260 6.55 -61.09 4.75
N CYS A 261 7.68 -60.45 4.97
CA CYS A 261 7.71 -59.13 5.54
C CYS A 261 6.89 -58.18 4.66
N SER A 262 5.89 -57.52 5.23
CA SER A 262 4.98 -56.62 4.51
C SER A 262 5.66 -55.36 3.98
N LEU A 263 6.88 -55.07 4.43
CA LEU A 263 7.66 -53.88 4.05
C LEU A 263 8.69 -54.21 2.95
N CYS A 264 9.55 -55.22 3.15
CA CYS A 264 10.61 -55.54 2.19
C CYS A 264 10.31 -56.73 1.27
N GLY A 265 9.33 -57.58 1.60
CA GLY A 265 8.99 -58.80 0.85
C GLY A 265 10.07 -59.88 0.77
N SER A 266 11.28 -59.59 1.27
CA SER A 266 12.53 -60.34 1.02
C SER A 266 12.90 -61.28 2.18
N SER A 267 12.19 -61.21 3.30
CA SER A 267 12.29 -62.16 4.41
C SER A 267 10.95 -62.80 4.69
N GLY A 268 10.95 -64.03 5.19
CA GLY A 268 9.76 -64.81 5.51
C GLY A 268 9.79 -65.40 6.92
N THR A 269 8.63 -65.56 7.54
CA THR A 269 8.48 -66.35 8.78
C THR A 269 7.23 -67.21 8.71
N HIS A 270 7.21 -68.37 9.37
CA HIS A 270 5.93 -69.00 9.65
C HIS A 270 5.17 -68.18 10.69
N ARG A 271 3.86 -68.07 10.53
CA ARG A 271 2.98 -67.38 11.50
C ARG A 271 3.30 -67.75 12.96
N LYS A 272 3.47 -69.05 13.25
CA LYS A 272 3.84 -69.54 14.59
C LYS A 272 5.27 -69.19 15.01
N CYS A 273 6.21 -69.11 14.06
CA CYS A 273 7.61 -68.77 14.33
C CYS A 273 7.80 -67.26 14.58
N GLY A 274 6.92 -66.42 14.04
CA GLY A 274 6.83 -64.99 14.34
C GLY A 274 5.99 -64.65 15.58
N SER A 275 5.53 -65.63 16.35
CA SER A 275 4.66 -65.45 17.52
C SER A 275 3.34 -64.70 17.24
N LEU A 276 2.84 -64.77 16.01
CA LEU A 276 1.61 -64.10 15.55
C LEU A 276 0.39 -64.98 15.81
N LYS A 277 -0.79 -64.39 16.07
CA LYS A 277 -2.05 -65.14 16.25
C LYS A 277 -2.54 -65.77 14.93
N LEU A 278 -3.45 -66.75 15.02
CA LEU A 278 -3.95 -67.55 13.87
C LEU A 278 -4.55 -66.75 12.73
N ASP A 279 -5.10 -65.58 13.05
CA ASP A 279 -5.79 -64.62 12.18
C ASP A 279 -4.89 -63.46 11.71
N GLU A 280 -3.68 -63.33 12.27
CA GLU A 280 -2.73 -62.29 11.88
C GLU A 280 -1.95 -62.68 10.60
N THR A 281 -2.00 -61.80 9.60
CA THR A 281 -1.32 -61.96 8.30
C THR A 281 -0.26 -60.90 8.04
N ASN A 282 -0.22 -59.84 8.85
CA ASN A 282 0.73 -58.74 8.73
C ASN A 282 1.93 -59.00 9.63
N TRP A 283 3.13 -59.01 9.04
CA TRP A 283 4.39 -59.26 9.75
C TRP A 283 5.50 -58.39 9.16
N ALA A 284 6.36 -57.82 10.01
CA ALA A 284 7.57 -57.13 9.59
C ALA A 284 8.80 -57.86 10.18
N CYS A 285 9.88 -57.98 9.40
CA CYS A 285 11.13 -58.53 9.92
C CYS A 285 11.77 -57.57 10.93
N GLU A 286 12.69 -58.07 11.74
CA GLU A 286 13.32 -57.34 12.86
C GLU A 286 13.98 -56.03 12.36
N ASP A 287 14.68 -56.09 11.22
CA ASP A 287 15.34 -54.91 10.62
C ASP A 287 14.33 -53.86 10.15
N CYS A 288 13.27 -54.28 9.46
CA CYS A 288 12.24 -53.37 8.98
C CYS A 288 11.38 -52.81 10.13
N ALA A 289 11.16 -53.60 11.19
CA ALA A 289 10.42 -53.17 12.37
C ALA A 289 11.22 -52.17 13.21
N GLY A 290 12.54 -52.36 13.35
CA GLY A 290 13.43 -51.41 14.03
C GLY A 290 13.64 -50.10 13.26
N SER A 291 13.36 -50.08 11.95
CA SER A 291 13.47 -48.89 11.10
C SER A 291 12.23 -47.99 11.12
N VAL A 292 11.12 -48.45 11.72
CA VAL A 292 9.86 -47.70 11.83
C VAL A 292 9.51 -47.53 13.31
N ASP A 293 9.85 -46.37 13.90
CA ASP A 293 9.64 -46.04 15.32
C ASP A 293 8.16 -45.98 15.73
N GLY A 294 7.51 -47.14 15.82
CA GLY A 294 6.24 -47.38 16.53
C GLY A 294 4.99 -46.64 16.06
N THR A 295 5.08 -45.74 15.07
CA THR A 295 4.00 -44.79 14.71
C THR A 295 3.29 -45.11 13.38
N ALA A 296 3.77 -46.09 12.60
CA ALA A 296 3.15 -46.51 11.34
C ALA A 296 2.28 -47.76 11.52
N SER A 297 1.05 -47.73 11.01
CA SER A 297 0.19 -48.92 10.92
C SER A 297 0.50 -49.71 9.64
N LEU A 298 0.68 -51.03 9.76
CA LEU A 298 0.99 -51.91 8.61
C LEU A 298 -0.17 -51.94 7.60
N PRO A 299 0.10 -51.88 6.27
CA PRO A 299 -0.95 -51.94 5.26
C PRO A 299 -1.75 -53.26 5.34
N ARG A 300 -3.07 -53.23 5.09
CA ARG A 300 -3.86 -54.45 4.90
C ARG A 300 -3.59 -55.00 3.49
N HIS A 301 -3.24 -56.28 3.40
CA HIS A 301 -3.05 -57.04 2.15
C HIS A 301 -4.22 -56.81 1.18
N THR A 302 -3.93 -56.39 -0.05
CA THR A 302 -4.85 -56.50 -1.19
C THR A 302 -4.61 -57.83 -1.90
N ASP A 303 -5.65 -58.67 -1.97
CA ASP A 303 -5.64 -59.89 -2.79
C ASP A 303 -5.56 -59.52 -4.30
N SER A 304 -4.89 -60.38 -5.08
CA SER A 304 -4.82 -60.24 -6.54
C SER A 304 -6.22 -60.31 -7.18
N PRO A 305 -6.53 -59.50 -8.20
CA PRO A 305 -7.90 -59.39 -8.71
C PRO A 305 -8.29 -60.60 -9.57
N GLN A 306 -9.37 -61.28 -9.20
CA GLN A 306 -10.19 -62.12 -10.09
C GLN A 306 -11.37 -61.32 -10.67
N PRO A 307 -11.93 -61.72 -11.83
CA PRO A 307 -12.88 -60.92 -12.58
C PRO A 307 -14.33 -61.15 -12.12
N GLY A 308 -15.06 -60.06 -11.84
CA GLY A 308 -16.52 -60.01 -11.89
C GLY A 308 -17.23 -59.53 -10.63
N GLY A 309 -18.17 -58.59 -10.80
CA GLY A 309 -19.26 -58.32 -9.84
C GLY A 309 -19.32 -56.90 -9.29
N GLN A 310 -20.11 -56.05 -9.94
CA GLN A 310 -20.47 -54.70 -9.49
C GLN A 310 -21.17 -54.69 -8.11
N ARG A 311 -20.82 -53.72 -7.25
CA ARG A 311 -21.81 -53.00 -6.42
C ARG A 311 -21.30 -51.59 -6.07
N ARG A 312 -22.12 -50.59 -6.43
CA ARG A 312 -21.89 -49.15 -6.29
C ARG A 312 -22.05 -48.70 -4.83
N SER A 313 -21.16 -47.83 -4.37
CA SER A 313 -21.44 -46.84 -3.32
C SER A 313 -21.16 -45.44 -3.89
N ARG A 314 -22.12 -44.53 -3.68
CA ARG A 314 -22.16 -43.16 -4.20
C ARG A 314 -21.48 -42.22 -3.20
N THR A 315 -20.36 -41.62 -3.59
CA THR A 315 -19.96 -40.27 -3.18
C THR A 315 -19.37 -39.55 -4.40
N SER A 316 -19.83 -38.33 -4.63
CA SER A 316 -19.72 -37.56 -5.87
C SER A 316 -18.27 -37.09 -6.12
N LYS A 317 -17.67 -37.56 -7.22
CA LYS A 317 -16.41 -37.03 -7.78
C LYS A 317 -16.75 -35.89 -8.76
N ARG A 318 -16.32 -34.66 -8.47
CA ARG A 318 -16.04 -33.66 -9.53
C ARG A 318 -14.60 -33.89 -10.00
N SER A 319 -14.43 -34.85 -10.90
CA SER A 319 -13.22 -35.04 -11.69
C SER A 319 -13.65 -34.93 -13.14
N LEU A 320 -13.20 -33.86 -13.80
CA LEU A 320 -13.39 -33.67 -15.24
C LEU A 320 -12.73 -34.86 -15.95
N THR A 321 -13.57 -35.70 -16.54
CA THR A 321 -13.18 -36.93 -17.22
C THR A 321 -12.72 -36.56 -18.62
N LEU A 322 -11.41 -36.57 -18.86
CA LEU A 322 -10.85 -36.54 -20.21
C LEU A 322 -11.04 -37.93 -20.84
N THR A 323 -11.76 -37.98 -21.96
CA THR A 323 -11.90 -39.18 -22.79
C THR A 323 -10.59 -39.47 -23.54
N PRO A 324 -10.16 -40.73 -23.67
CA PRO A 324 -8.97 -41.08 -24.43
C PRO A 324 -9.33 -41.38 -25.88
N ARG A 325 -8.88 -40.54 -26.82
CA ARG A 325 -8.42 -40.87 -28.19
C ARG A 325 -8.53 -39.65 -29.11
N GLN A 326 -7.41 -39.01 -29.39
CA GLN A 326 -6.84 -38.79 -30.72
C GLN A 326 -5.46 -38.15 -30.54
N SER A 327 -4.47 -38.72 -31.21
CA SER A 327 -3.06 -38.32 -31.25
C SER A 327 -2.89 -36.82 -31.60
N PRO A 328 -1.98 -36.06 -30.95
CA PRO A 328 -1.77 -34.67 -31.31
C PRO A 328 -0.79 -34.58 -32.50
N ILE A 329 -1.28 -34.91 -33.70
CA ILE A 329 -0.71 -34.34 -34.93
C ILE A 329 -1.26 -32.91 -35.03
N VAL A 330 -0.36 -31.95 -34.82
CA VAL A 330 -0.39 -30.56 -35.31
C VAL A 330 -1.72 -29.82 -35.11
N CYS A 331 -1.87 -29.18 -33.94
CA CYS A 331 -2.90 -28.15 -33.75
C CYS A 331 -2.36 -26.78 -34.22
N LYS A 332 -3.04 -26.16 -35.19
CA LYS A 332 -2.69 -24.86 -35.78
C LYS A 332 -2.82 -23.72 -34.76
N ARG A 333 -1.83 -22.82 -34.74
CA ARG A 333 -1.69 -21.65 -33.85
C ARG A 333 -2.79 -20.59 -34.05
N PRO A 334 -3.21 -19.92 -32.96
CA PRO A 334 -3.33 -18.46 -32.91
C PRO A 334 -2.23 -17.83 -32.03
N PHE A 335 -1.80 -16.62 -32.36
CA PHE A 335 -0.70 -15.86 -31.74
C PHE A 335 -1.19 -14.98 -30.57
N LEU A 336 -0.34 -14.71 -29.54
CA LEU A 336 -0.47 -13.53 -28.67
C LEU A 336 0.87 -12.79 -28.42
N LEU A 337 0.79 -11.46 -28.38
CA LEU A 337 1.83 -10.45 -28.16
C LEU A 337 1.62 -9.79 -26.79
N GLY A 338 2.70 -9.33 -26.15
CA GLY A 338 2.65 -8.67 -24.83
C GLY A 338 1.83 -7.38 -24.83
N GLY A 339 0.96 -7.26 -23.83
CA GLY A 339 0.08 -6.12 -23.58
C GLY A 339 -0.07 -5.82 -22.09
N SER A 340 -0.71 -4.71 -21.76
CA SER A 340 -1.12 -4.34 -20.39
C SER A 340 -2.07 -5.38 -19.78
N ALA A 341 -2.22 -5.42 -18.45
CA ALA A 341 -3.14 -6.37 -17.80
C ALA A 341 -4.59 -6.27 -18.35
N ARG A 342 -5.01 -5.07 -18.78
CA ARG A 342 -6.30 -4.84 -19.44
C ARG A 342 -6.40 -5.54 -20.80
N GLU A 343 -5.36 -5.45 -21.63
CA GLU A 343 -5.31 -6.09 -22.95
C GLU A 343 -5.30 -7.62 -22.81
N ILE A 344 -4.55 -8.14 -21.84
CA ILE A 344 -4.50 -9.57 -21.52
C ILE A 344 -5.88 -10.08 -21.09
N LEU A 345 -6.58 -9.36 -20.20
CA LEU A 345 -7.93 -9.74 -19.76
C LEU A 345 -8.97 -9.62 -20.88
N GLN A 346 -8.87 -8.61 -21.76
CA GLN A 346 -9.76 -8.46 -22.92
C GLN A 346 -9.63 -9.63 -23.91
N GLU A 347 -8.43 -10.17 -24.06
CA GLU A 347 -8.21 -11.34 -24.92
C GLU A 347 -8.69 -12.65 -24.26
N LEU A 348 -8.52 -12.81 -22.95
CA LEU A 348 -9.15 -13.91 -22.23
C LEU A 348 -10.68 -13.84 -22.34
N ALA A 349 -11.24 -12.62 -22.36
CA ALA A 349 -12.66 -12.40 -22.58
C ALA A 349 -13.09 -12.73 -24.01
N SER A 350 -12.24 -12.51 -25.02
CA SER A 350 -12.55 -12.83 -26.43
C SER A 350 -12.67 -14.34 -26.69
N GLN A 351 -12.08 -15.17 -25.82
CA GLN A 351 -12.19 -16.63 -25.84
C GLN A 351 -13.53 -17.16 -25.29
N THR A 352 -14.33 -16.30 -24.64
CA THR A 352 -15.69 -16.69 -24.21
C THR A 352 -16.64 -16.71 -25.41
N SER A 353 -17.37 -17.81 -25.58
CA SER A 353 -18.13 -18.08 -26.81
C SER A 353 -19.31 -17.12 -26.99
N GLN A 354 -19.22 -16.22 -27.97
CA GLN A 354 -20.33 -15.33 -28.37
C GLN A 354 -21.50 -16.06 -29.06
N HIS A 355 -21.33 -17.34 -29.44
CA HIS A 355 -22.33 -18.11 -30.21
C HIS A 355 -23.09 -19.18 -29.37
N GLN A 356 -22.95 -19.19 -28.05
CA GLN A 356 -23.60 -20.17 -27.15
C GLN A 356 -24.57 -19.48 -26.16
N PRO A 357 -25.60 -20.19 -25.67
CA PRO A 357 -26.59 -19.61 -24.76
C PRO A 357 -25.95 -19.18 -23.43
N SER A 358 -26.18 -17.92 -23.06
CA SER A 358 -25.70 -17.33 -21.82
C SER A 358 -26.23 -18.07 -20.59
N MET A 359 -25.39 -18.25 -19.57
CA MET A 359 -25.79 -18.85 -18.31
C MET A 359 -26.69 -17.90 -17.51
N PRO A 360 -27.95 -18.28 -17.21
CA PRO A 360 -28.85 -17.42 -16.45
C PRO A 360 -28.46 -17.41 -14.97
N VAL A 361 -28.34 -16.20 -14.42
CA VAL A 361 -28.11 -15.93 -12.99
C VAL A 361 -29.28 -15.11 -12.47
N VAL A 362 -30.07 -15.67 -11.55
CA VAL A 362 -31.21 -14.98 -10.94
C VAL A 362 -30.81 -14.54 -9.52
N VAL A 363 -30.83 -13.23 -9.29
CA VAL A 363 -30.48 -12.64 -8.00
C VAL A 363 -31.74 -12.19 -7.28
N ASN A 364 -31.95 -12.73 -6.08
CA ASN A 364 -33.08 -12.38 -5.22
C ASN A 364 -32.68 -11.30 -4.21
N GLY A 365 -33.20 -10.08 -4.39
CA GLY A 365 -32.85 -8.93 -3.55
C GLY A 365 -31.34 -8.63 -3.60
N ASN A 366 -30.69 -8.52 -2.43
CA ASN A 366 -29.25 -8.22 -2.31
C ASN A 366 -28.35 -9.46 -2.13
N LYS A 367 -28.88 -10.67 -2.36
CA LYS A 367 -28.18 -11.96 -2.16
C LYS A 367 -27.27 -12.33 -3.34
N VAL A 368 -26.32 -11.47 -3.68
CA VAL A 368 -25.43 -11.64 -4.84
C VAL A 368 -24.44 -12.80 -4.64
N LEU A 369 -23.78 -12.86 -3.48
CA LEU A 369 -22.82 -13.90 -3.15
C LEU A 369 -23.46 -15.31 -3.15
N GLU A 370 -24.66 -15.45 -2.60
CA GLU A 370 -25.41 -16.72 -2.58
C GLU A 370 -25.70 -17.20 -4.00
N ALA A 371 -26.23 -16.33 -4.87
CA ALA A 371 -26.50 -16.65 -6.27
C ALA A 371 -25.21 -16.99 -7.06
N ALA A 372 -24.10 -16.32 -6.75
CA ALA A 372 -22.80 -16.59 -7.38
C ALA A 372 -22.19 -17.94 -6.93
N MET A 373 -22.28 -18.25 -5.63
CA MET A 373 -21.84 -19.53 -5.08
C MET A 373 -22.68 -20.69 -5.62
N GLU A 374 -23.99 -20.50 -5.77
CA GLU A 374 -24.86 -21.48 -6.43
C GLU A 374 -24.48 -21.69 -7.91
N LEU A 375 -24.15 -20.62 -8.63
CA LEU A 375 -23.75 -20.68 -10.04
C LEU A 375 -22.57 -21.62 -10.26
N VAL A 376 -21.46 -21.46 -9.52
CA VAL A 376 -20.25 -22.30 -9.67
C VAL A 376 -20.46 -23.74 -9.16
N LYS A 377 -21.46 -23.94 -8.29
CA LYS A 377 -21.85 -25.26 -7.78
C LYS A 377 -22.82 -26.01 -8.69
N ARG A 378 -23.34 -25.38 -9.75
CA ARG A 378 -24.20 -26.06 -10.73
C ARG A 378 -23.44 -27.13 -11.53
N SER A 379 -24.16 -28.19 -11.89
CA SER A 379 -23.58 -29.29 -12.70
C SER A 379 -23.36 -28.92 -14.17
N ASP A 380 -24.07 -27.91 -14.67
CA ASP A 380 -23.99 -27.36 -16.03
C ASP A 380 -23.13 -26.09 -16.11
N PHE A 381 -22.37 -25.77 -15.05
CA PHE A 381 -21.50 -24.60 -15.03
C PHE A 381 -20.34 -24.74 -16.03
N ASN A 382 -20.26 -23.79 -16.97
CA ASN A 382 -19.14 -23.64 -17.89
C ASN A 382 -18.62 -22.19 -17.82
N PRO A 383 -17.38 -21.97 -17.35
CA PRO A 383 -16.83 -20.61 -17.22
C PRO A 383 -16.63 -19.90 -18.58
N SER A 384 -16.66 -20.63 -19.70
CA SER A 384 -16.48 -20.07 -21.05
C SER A 384 -17.77 -19.46 -21.63
N HIS A 385 -18.91 -19.59 -20.94
CA HIS A 385 -20.20 -19.05 -21.37
C HIS A 385 -20.44 -17.65 -20.76
N ALA A 386 -21.07 -16.76 -21.52
CA ALA A 386 -21.46 -15.44 -21.03
C ALA A 386 -22.49 -15.52 -19.88
N LEU A 387 -22.43 -14.59 -18.92
CA LEU A 387 -23.37 -14.50 -17.80
C LEU A 387 -24.58 -13.60 -18.16
N ALA A 388 -25.80 -14.12 -17.98
CA ALA A 388 -27.04 -13.37 -18.13
C ALA A 388 -27.69 -13.15 -16.76
N VAL A 389 -27.49 -11.96 -16.18
CA VAL A 389 -27.94 -11.65 -14.82
C VAL A 389 -29.30 -10.95 -14.79
N ARG A 390 -30.21 -11.44 -13.94
CA ARG A 390 -31.54 -10.86 -13.69
C ARG A 390 -31.77 -10.65 -12.19
N PHE A 391 -32.15 -9.43 -11.80
CA PHE A 391 -32.56 -9.09 -10.44
C PHE A 391 -34.09 -9.14 -10.32
N THR A 392 -34.63 -9.80 -9.29
CA THR A 392 -36.09 -10.00 -9.14
C THR A 392 -36.85 -8.81 -8.51
N SER A 393 -36.20 -7.64 -8.38
CA SER A 393 -36.68 -6.51 -7.55
C SER A 393 -37.54 -5.45 -8.26
N SER A 394 -37.92 -5.57 -9.53
CA SER A 394 -38.78 -4.58 -10.19
C SER A 394 -40.07 -5.21 -10.70
N LYS A 395 -41.20 -4.90 -10.04
CA LYS A 395 -42.53 -5.03 -10.65
C LYS A 395 -42.51 -4.15 -11.91
N HIS A 396 -42.83 -4.74 -13.06
CA HIS A 396 -42.80 -4.18 -14.42
C HIS A 396 -41.47 -4.30 -15.18
N SER A 397 -41.27 -5.44 -15.85
CA SER A 397 -41.02 -5.47 -17.31
C SER A 397 -41.00 -6.92 -17.79
N SER A 398 -41.88 -7.21 -18.73
CA SER A 398 -41.96 -8.45 -19.48
C SER A 398 -41.14 -8.30 -20.76
N SER A 399 -39.85 -8.65 -20.72
CA SER A 399 -38.99 -8.91 -21.89
C SER A 399 -37.69 -9.60 -21.43
N PRO A 400 -37.17 -10.62 -22.13
CA PRO A 400 -35.87 -11.22 -21.85
C PRO A 400 -34.75 -10.39 -22.50
N ASP A 401 -34.43 -9.22 -21.94
CA ASP A 401 -33.33 -8.39 -22.45
C ASP A 401 -32.04 -8.60 -21.65
N THR A 402 -31.04 -9.14 -22.34
CA THR A 402 -29.65 -9.30 -21.93
C THR A 402 -28.97 -7.91 -21.84
N CYS A 403 -29.25 -7.13 -20.81
CA CYS A 403 -28.65 -5.80 -20.67
C CYS A 403 -27.24 -5.90 -20.02
N PRO A 404 -26.15 -5.47 -20.70
CA PRO A 404 -24.78 -5.54 -20.17
C PRO A 404 -24.59 -4.85 -18.81
N GLY A 405 -25.45 -3.88 -18.48
CA GLY A 405 -25.43 -3.16 -17.19
C GLY A 405 -25.71 -4.05 -15.97
N ASN A 406 -26.53 -5.10 -16.10
CA ASN A 406 -26.87 -5.98 -14.97
C ASN A 406 -25.71 -6.88 -14.58
N THR A 407 -24.97 -7.41 -15.55
CA THR A 407 -23.78 -8.24 -15.31
C THR A 407 -22.68 -7.42 -14.63
N ARG A 408 -22.43 -6.17 -15.08
CA ARG A 408 -21.46 -5.28 -14.44
C ARG A 408 -21.83 -4.91 -13.01
N HIS A 409 -23.11 -4.63 -12.77
CA HIS A 409 -23.64 -4.35 -11.43
C HIS A 409 -23.48 -5.56 -10.48
N PHE A 410 -23.78 -6.76 -10.98
CA PHE A 410 -23.58 -8.02 -10.27
C PHE A 410 -22.11 -8.26 -9.89
N LEU A 411 -21.19 -8.15 -10.85
CA LEU A 411 -19.75 -8.35 -10.59
C LEU A 411 -19.19 -7.36 -9.56
N ARG A 412 -19.65 -6.10 -9.60
CA ARG A 412 -19.27 -5.09 -8.59
C ARG A 412 -19.70 -5.48 -7.18
N LEU A 413 -20.97 -5.88 -7.01
CA LEU A 413 -21.49 -6.33 -5.72
C LEU A 413 -20.85 -7.66 -5.28
N LEU A 414 -20.52 -8.53 -6.22
CA LEU A 414 -19.85 -9.80 -5.96
C LEU A 414 -18.46 -9.60 -5.34
N VAL A 415 -17.60 -8.76 -5.96
CA VAL A 415 -16.27 -8.47 -5.41
C VAL A 415 -16.37 -7.84 -4.01
N GLN A 416 -17.30 -6.91 -3.82
CA GLN A 416 -17.55 -6.27 -2.52
C GLN A 416 -18.03 -7.25 -1.43
N GLN A 417 -18.76 -8.30 -1.79
CA GLN A 417 -19.20 -9.32 -0.83
C GLN A 417 -18.12 -10.40 -0.61
N LEU A 418 -17.35 -10.77 -1.65
CA LEU A 418 -16.28 -11.77 -1.56
C LEU A 418 -15.15 -11.35 -0.62
N GLN A 419 -14.80 -10.06 -0.54
CA GLN A 419 -13.74 -9.56 0.36
C GLN A 419 -14.02 -9.83 1.85
N ASN A 420 -15.25 -10.16 2.23
CA ASN A 420 -15.67 -10.45 3.61
C ASN A 420 -15.98 -11.95 3.83
N THR A 421 -15.48 -12.84 2.96
CA THR A 421 -15.71 -14.29 3.06
C THR A 421 -14.53 -15.02 3.71
N VAL A 422 -13.59 -15.51 2.91
CA VAL A 422 -12.39 -16.26 3.34
C VAL A 422 -11.16 -15.36 3.54
N PHE A 423 -11.39 -14.06 3.72
CA PHE A 423 -10.34 -13.04 3.84
C PHE A 423 -10.43 -12.29 5.18
N GLU A 424 -9.29 -11.97 5.79
CA GLU A 424 -9.17 -11.14 6.99
C GLU A 424 -8.10 -10.06 6.84
N GLY A 425 -8.10 -9.09 7.75
CA GLY A 425 -7.16 -7.96 7.75
C GLY A 425 -7.85 -6.61 7.48
N PRO A 426 -7.09 -5.52 7.42
CA PRO A 426 -7.62 -4.19 7.12
C PRO A 426 -8.10 -4.08 5.66
N ASP A 427 -9.01 -3.13 5.40
CA ASP A 427 -9.50 -2.87 4.05
C ASP A 427 -8.35 -2.39 3.15
N GLY A 428 -8.23 -2.97 1.95
CA GLY A 428 -7.10 -2.76 1.03
C GLY A 428 -5.93 -3.73 1.19
N ALA A 429 -5.75 -4.35 2.36
CA ALA A 429 -4.65 -5.28 2.63
C ALA A 429 -5.10 -6.56 3.36
N LYS A 430 -6.03 -7.29 2.74
CA LYS A 430 -6.57 -8.56 3.24
C LYS A 430 -5.66 -9.76 2.89
N THR A 431 -5.58 -10.71 3.80
CA THR A 431 -4.97 -12.04 3.60
C THR A 431 -6.02 -13.15 3.68
N LEU A 432 -5.70 -14.36 3.23
CA LEU A 432 -6.60 -15.52 3.36
C LEU A 432 -6.66 -15.99 4.82
N THR A 433 -7.86 -16.30 5.32
CA THR A 433 -8.04 -16.93 6.63
C THR A 433 -7.94 -18.45 6.52
N LEU A 434 -7.55 -19.13 7.59
CA LEU A 434 -7.62 -20.60 7.68
C LEU A 434 -8.95 -21.04 8.29
N ASP A 435 -9.92 -21.39 7.45
CA ASP A 435 -11.23 -21.93 7.86
C ASP A 435 -11.39 -23.39 7.39
N ALA A 436 -11.41 -24.31 8.35
CA ALA A 436 -11.54 -25.74 8.08
C ALA A 436 -12.90 -26.12 7.44
N ARG A 437 -13.97 -25.36 7.70
CA ARG A 437 -15.27 -25.57 7.06
C ARG A 437 -15.23 -25.09 5.61
N ALA A 438 -14.69 -23.90 5.36
CA ALA A 438 -14.50 -23.38 4.01
C ALA A 438 -13.66 -24.33 3.14
N LEU A 439 -12.66 -25.01 3.74
CA LEU A 439 -11.83 -25.99 3.06
C LEU A 439 -12.60 -27.28 2.71
N ARG A 440 -13.42 -27.79 3.64
CA ARG A 440 -14.26 -28.99 3.38
C ARG A 440 -15.35 -28.73 2.35
N GLU A 441 -15.90 -27.52 2.33
CA GLU A 441 -16.94 -27.09 1.41
C GLU A 441 -16.38 -26.50 0.10
N ASP A 442 -15.05 -26.53 -0.07
CA ASP A 442 -14.32 -26.12 -1.26
C ASP A 442 -14.48 -24.64 -1.64
N VAL A 443 -14.78 -23.81 -0.65
CA VAL A 443 -15.11 -22.39 -0.81
C VAL A 443 -13.91 -21.60 -1.37
N TYR A 444 -12.67 -21.95 -1.01
CA TYR A 444 -11.48 -21.29 -1.57
C TYR A 444 -11.39 -21.42 -3.10
N PHE A 445 -11.71 -22.61 -3.63
CA PHE A 445 -11.79 -22.84 -5.08
C PHE A 445 -12.92 -22.03 -5.71
N ASP A 446 -14.10 -22.06 -5.10
CA ASP A 446 -15.27 -21.31 -5.59
C ASP A 446 -14.99 -19.80 -5.62
N VAL A 447 -14.39 -19.24 -4.56
CA VAL A 447 -13.99 -17.83 -4.48
C VAL A 447 -12.95 -17.51 -5.55
N GLY A 448 -11.90 -18.33 -5.72
CA GLY A 448 -10.90 -18.14 -6.77
C GLY A 448 -11.51 -18.14 -8.18
N CYS A 449 -12.46 -19.05 -8.43
CA CYS A 449 -13.22 -19.12 -9.67
C CYS A 449 -14.06 -17.85 -9.91
N LEU A 450 -14.77 -17.37 -8.89
CA LEU A 450 -15.60 -16.18 -8.98
C LEU A 450 -14.79 -14.89 -9.19
N LEU A 451 -13.61 -14.78 -8.57
CA LEU A 451 -12.69 -13.66 -8.80
C LEU A 451 -12.14 -13.69 -10.23
N SER A 452 -11.78 -14.87 -10.76
CA SER A 452 -11.36 -15.02 -12.16
C SER A 452 -12.49 -14.63 -13.14
N LEU A 453 -13.72 -15.13 -12.92
CA LEU A 453 -14.89 -14.72 -13.71
C LEU A 453 -15.10 -13.21 -13.67
N SER A 454 -14.96 -12.59 -12.50
CA SER A 454 -15.06 -11.14 -12.36
C SER A 454 -14.02 -10.41 -13.21
N LEU A 455 -12.76 -10.85 -13.19
CA LEU A 455 -11.68 -10.23 -13.96
C LEU A 455 -11.89 -10.36 -15.48
N VAL A 456 -12.32 -11.53 -15.97
CA VAL A 456 -12.50 -11.78 -17.40
C VAL A 456 -13.80 -11.16 -17.94
N HIS A 457 -14.89 -11.18 -17.18
CA HIS A 457 -16.17 -10.59 -17.61
C HIS A 457 -16.27 -9.07 -17.38
N GLY A 458 -15.16 -8.39 -17.10
CA GLY A 458 -15.09 -6.92 -17.01
C GLY A 458 -15.62 -6.33 -15.69
N GLY A 459 -15.51 -7.08 -14.59
CA GLY A 459 -15.72 -6.62 -13.22
C GLY A 459 -14.67 -5.59 -12.75
N PRO A 460 -14.84 -5.01 -11.55
CA PRO A 460 -13.87 -4.05 -11.02
C PRO A 460 -12.54 -4.73 -10.66
N PRO A 461 -11.43 -3.96 -10.53
CA PRO A 461 -10.22 -4.42 -9.87
C PRO A 461 -10.55 -5.02 -8.50
N LEU A 462 -9.78 -6.04 -8.08
CA LEU A 462 -9.96 -6.65 -6.77
C LEU A 462 -9.47 -5.68 -5.69
N GLY A 463 -8.23 -5.18 -5.82
CA GLY A 463 -7.72 -4.06 -5.02
C GLY A 463 -7.73 -4.23 -3.50
N PHE A 464 -7.95 -5.43 -2.97
CA PHE A 464 -8.03 -5.69 -1.53
C PHE A 464 -6.98 -6.68 -1.03
N PHE A 465 -6.12 -7.26 -1.88
CA PHE A 465 -5.10 -8.21 -1.43
C PHE A 465 -3.94 -7.49 -0.76
N SER A 466 -3.47 -8.02 0.36
CA SER A 466 -2.19 -7.60 0.95
C SER A 466 -1.03 -7.92 0.01
N ARG A 467 0.07 -7.17 0.15
CA ARG A 467 1.29 -7.42 -0.63
C ARG A 467 1.87 -8.80 -0.32
N ALA A 468 1.79 -9.22 0.95
CA ALA A 468 2.19 -10.55 1.41
C ALA A 468 1.38 -11.67 0.72
N LEU A 469 0.04 -11.54 0.63
CA LEU A 469 -0.79 -12.52 -0.08
C LEU A 469 -0.43 -12.59 -1.56
N TYR A 470 -0.22 -11.43 -2.21
CA TYR A 470 0.20 -11.39 -3.61
C TYR A 470 1.57 -12.06 -3.83
N LEU A 471 2.52 -11.82 -2.92
CA LEU A 471 3.83 -12.46 -2.91
C LEU A 471 3.70 -13.98 -2.72
N CYS A 472 2.87 -14.46 -1.79
CA CYS A 472 2.63 -15.89 -1.59
C CYS A 472 1.98 -16.58 -2.80
N LEU A 473 1.12 -15.89 -3.53
CA LEU A 473 0.41 -16.44 -4.69
C LEU A 473 1.26 -16.47 -5.96
N PHE A 474 2.09 -15.44 -6.19
CA PHE A 474 2.76 -15.20 -7.48
C PHE A 474 4.28 -15.04 -7.40
N ASN A 475 4.88 -15.11 -6.20
CA ASN A 475 6.31 -14.90 -5.94
C ASN A 475 6.85 -13.60 -6.57
N PHE A 476 6.14 -12.48 -6.34
CA PHE A 476 6.49 -11.17 -6.87
C PHE A 476 6.38 -10.05 -5.81
N PRO A 477 7.45 -9.26 -5.56
CA PRO A 477 8.78 -9.32 -6.20
C PRO A 477 9.52 -10.63 -5.84
N ARG A 478 10.36 -11.13 -6.75
CA ARG A 478 11.06 -12.42 -6.55
C ARG A 478 12.01 -12.33 -5.36
N ASP A 479 12.18 -13.47 -4.69
CA ASP A 479 13.18 -13.68 -3.63
C ASP A 479 13.06 -12.68 -2.46
N THR A 480 11.88 -12.08 -2.27
CA THR A 480 11.60 -11.19 -1.15
C THR A 480 11.20 -12.02 0.08
N PRO A 481 11.91 -11.93 1.22
CA PRO A 481 11.57 -12.70 2.41
C PRO A 481 10.31 -12.13 3.08
N LEU A 482 9.42 -13.02 3.53
CA LEU A 482 8.30 -12.64 4.41
C LEU A 482 8.82 -12.31 5.81
N THR A 483 8.20 -11.34 6.45
CA THR A 483 8.57 -10.81 7.76
C THR A 483 7.41 -10.88 8.75
N VAL A 484 7.66 -10.52 10.01
CA VAL A 484 6.61 -10.47 11.05
C VAL A 484 5.56 -9.39 10.73
N GLU A 485 5.91 -8.36 9.95
CA GLU A 485 4.98 -7.33 9.51
C GLU A 485 3.91 -7.88 8.56
N ASP A 486 4.25 -8.91 7.78
CA ASP A 486 3.36 -9.57 6.83
C ASP A 486 2.29 -10.46 7.48
N MET A 487 2.45 -10.78 8.78
CA MET A 487 1.51 -11.59 9.55
C MET A 487 0.23 -10.85 9.96
N GLY A 488 0.15 -9.53 9.73
CA GLY A 488 -0.97 -8.69 10.15
C GLY A 488 -1.01 -8.44 11.67
N SER A 489 -1.93 -7.57 12.12
CA SER A 489 -2.02 -7.17 13.54
C SER A 489 -2.90 -8.14 14.33
N THR A 490 -2.29 -9.14 14.97
CA THR A 490 -2.97 -10.10 15.84
C THR A 490 -2.25 -10.25 17.18
N VAL A 491 -2.97 -10.69 18.22
CA VAL A 491 -2.39 -11.00 19.54
C VAL A 491 -1.23 -11.99 19.43
N PHE A 492 -1.28 -12.90 18.45
CA PHE A 492 -0.19 -13.84 18.18
C PHE A 492 1.00 -13.12 17.54
N THR A 493 0.78 -12.25 16.55
CA THR A 493 1.85 -11.44 15.94
C THR A 493 2.59 -10.62 17.00
N ASP A 494 1.89 -10.07 17.99
CA ASP A 494 2.52 -9.34 19.09
C ASP A 494 3.44 -10.21 19.96
N LYS A 495 3.09 -11.49 20.16
CA LYS A 495 3.95 -12.48 20.83
C LYS A 495 5.18 -12.81 19.99
N VAL A 496 5.04 -12.94 18.67
CA VAL A 496 6.17 -13.18 17.75
C VAL A 496 7.09 -11.95 17.67
N LYS A 497 6.54 -10.73 17.71
CA LYS A 497 7.31 -9.49 17.85
C LYS A 497 8.10 -9.47 19.16
N LYS A 498 7.51 -9.90 20.29
CA LYS A 498 8.25 -10.06 21.56
C LYS A 498 9.45 -11.02 21.41
N ILE A 499 9.26 -12.14 20.73
CA ILE A 499 10.35 -13.08 20.43
C ILE A 499 11.42 -12.38 19.60
N GLN A 500 11.05 -11.67 18.52
CA GLN A 500 11.98 -10.94 17.63
C GLN A 500 12.73 -9.80 18.33
N GLU A 501 12.09 -9.09 19.25
CA GLU A 501 12.62 -7.93 19.97
C GLU A 501 13.46 -8.30 21.20
N SER A 502 13.47 -9.58 21.62
CA SER A 502 14.17 -10.03 22.83
C SER A 502 15.67 -9.72 22.77
N LYS A 503 16.21 -9.10 23.83
CA LYS A 503 17.61 -8.64 23.94
C LYS A 503 18.45 -9.49 24.90
N SER A 504 17.82 -10.32 25.72
CA SER A 504 18.49 -11.27 26.61
C SER A 504 17.97 -12.71 26.43
N LEU A 505 18.79 -13.70 26.77
CA LEU A 505 18.38 -15.12 26.74
C LEU A 505 17.20 -15.41 27.67
N GLU A 506 17.08 -14.64 28.76
CA GLU A 506 16.00 -14.78 29.73
C GLU A 506 14.67 -14.21 29.18
N GLU A 507 14.71 -13.02 28.59
CA GLU A 507 13.56 -12.43 27.88
C GLU A 507 13.07 -13.31 26.72
N LEU A 508 14.01 -13.89 25.96
CA LEU A 508 13.69 -14.77 24.84
C LEU A 508 12.99 -16.05 25.32
N ARG A 509 13.43 -16.64 26.44
CA ARG A 509 12.77 -17.80 27.06
C ARG A 509 11.39 -17.45 27.58
N GLU A 510 11.21 -16.30 28.23
CA GLU A 510 9.90 -15.84 28.71
C GLU A 510 8.93 -15.56 27.54
N ALA A 511 9.43 -14.94 26.46
CA ALA A 511 8.64 -14.68 25.26
C ALA A 511 8.23 -15.99 24.57
N MET A 512 9.15 -16.97 24.47
CA MET A 512 8.87 -18.31 23.95
C MET A 512 7.84 -19.05 24.82
N GLU A 513 7.97 -18.99 26.15
CA GLU A 513 7.02 -19.60 27.08
C GLU A 513 5.62 -19.00 26.91
N SER A 514 5.53 -17.68 26.71
CA SER A 514 4.24 -17.01 26.47
C SER A 514 3.56 -17.41 25.15
N ALA A 515 4.31 -18.02 24.23
CA ALA A 515 3.87 -18.51 22.92
C ALA A 515 3.93 -20.05 22.80
N SER A 516 4.22 -20.78 23.88
CA SER A 516 4.56 -22.21 23.88
C SER A 516 3.51 -23.07 23.20
N GLU A 517 2.23 -22.88 23.52
CA GLU A 517 1.10 -23.60 22.91
C GLU A 517 1.11 -23.53 21.37
N TYR A 518 1.47 -22.38 20.80
CA TYR A 518 1.53 -22.22 19.35
C TYR A 518 2.85 -22.74 18.77
N LEU A 519 3.97 -22.53 19.46
CA LEU A 519 5.28 -23.03 19.04
C LEU A 519 5.28 -24.56 18.94
N GLU A 520 4.59 -25.24 19.87
CA GLU A 520 4.36 -26.68 19.80
C GLU A 520 3.58 -27.09 18.55
N VAL A 521 2.47 -26.40 18.26
CA VAL A 521 1.65 -26.66 17.06
C VAL A 521 2.40 -26.34 15.76
N ALA A 522 3.26 -25.31 15.78
CA ALA A 522 4.08 -24.89 14.66
C ALA A 522 5.34 -25.75 14.46
N GLY A 523 5.63 -26.68 15.38
CA GLY A 523 6.86 -27.48 15.36
C GLY A 523 8.13 -26.66 15.60
N CYS A 524 7.99 -25.46 16.17
CA CYS A 524 9.07 -24.50 16.44
C CYS A 524 9.61 -24.65 17.87
N THR A 525 9.80 -25.90 18.35
CA THR A 525 10.14 -26.23 19.74
C THR A 525 11.64 -26.40 20.01
N ARG A 526 12.49 -25.90 19.11
CA ARG A 526 13.95 -26.06 19.26
C ARG A 526 14.44 -25.41 20.55
N PRO A 527 15.38 -26.04 21.28
CA PRO A 527 16.02 -25.39 22.41
C PRO A 527 16.83 -24.20 21.92
N VAL A 528 16.61 -23.04 22.54
CA VAL A 528 17.36 -21.81 22.26
C VAL A 528 18.48 -21.68 23.29
N GLU A 529 19.71 -21.86 22.82
CA GLU A 529 20.92 -21.84 23.65
C GLU A 529 21.65 -20.49 23.55
N SER A 530 21.39 -19.72 22.49
CA SER A 530 22.00 -18.42 22.23
C SER A 530 21.00 -17.41 21.66
N LEU A 531 21.29 -16.11 21.83
CA LEU A 531 20.46 -15.04 21.23
C LEU A 531 20.46 -15.05 19.70
N SER A 532 21.50 -15.61 19.06
CA SER A 532 21.58 -15.75 17.60
C SER A 532 20.54 -16.72 17.02
N ASP A 533 19.98 -17.62 17.83
CA ASP A 533 18.98 -18.59 17.36
C ASP A 533 17.58 -17.97 17.17
N LYS A 534 17.39 -16.73 17.66
CA LYS A 534 16.15 -15.95 17.60
C LYS A 534 15.72 -15.66 16.16
N ASP A 535 16.63 -15.23 15.30
CA ASP A 535 16.29 -14.82 13.93
C ASP A 535 15.80 -16.01 13.11
N THR A 536 16.44 -17.16 13.31
CA THR A 536 15.98 -18.42 12.71
C THR A 536 14.59 -18.77 13.25
N LEU A 537 14.30 -18.51 14.55
CA LEU A 537 13.02 -18.89 15.18
C LEU A 537 11.88 -18.05 14.65
N VAL A 538 12.12 -16.74 14.51
CA VAL A 538 11.18 -15.82 13.89
C VAL A 538 10.92 -16.22 12.43
N LYS A 539 11.95 -16.58 11.65
CA LYS A 539 11.79 -17.06 10.27
C LYS A 539 10.94 -18.33 10.19
N ASP A 540 11.17 -19.30 11.07
CA ASP A 540 10.40 -20.54 11.10
C ASP A 540 8.93 -20.28 11.47
N ILE A 541 8.67 -19.40 12.43
CA ILE A 541 7.31 -19.00 12.83
C ILE A 541 6.58 -18.28 11.70
N VAL A 542 7.22 -17.31 11.03
CA VAL A 542 6.65 -16.56 9.90
C VAL A 542 6.35 -17.51 8.74
N SER A 543 7.29 -18.40 8.41
CA SER A 543 7.12 -19.41 7.36
C SER A 543 5.98 -20.38 7.68
N PHE A 544 5.88 -20.86 8.92
CA PHE A 544 4.77 -21.71 9.31
C PHE A 544 3.42 -20.98 9.19
N HIS A 545 3.36 -19.74 9.69
CA HIS A 545 2.12 -18.97 9.78
C HIS A 545 1.58 -18.51 8.42
N LEU A 546 2.44 -18.06 7.52
CA LEU A 546 2.03 -17.48 6.23
C LEU A 546 2.08 -18.48 5.07
N ILE A 547 2.92 -19.50 5.15
CA ILE A 547 3.14 -20.46 4.06
C ILE A 547 2.59 -21.84 4.44
N THR A 548 3.16 -22.46 5.47
CA THR A 548 2.90 -23.90 5.75
C THR A 548 1.44 -24.17 6.10
N ARG A 549 0.87 -23.42 7.05
CA ARG A 549 -0.53 -23.62 7.46
C ARG A 549 -1.55 -23.20 6.40
N MET A 550 -1.16 -22.31 5.49
CA MET A 550 -2.02 -21.75 4.43
C MET A 550 -1.94 -22.54 3.12
N GLN A 551 -1.09 -23.56 3.04
CA GLN A 551 -0.82 -24.32 1.83
C GLN A 551 -2.08 -24.83 1.12
N LEU A 552 -2.99 -25.51 1.84
CA LEU A 552 -4.18 -26.12 1.23
C LEU A 552 -5.24 -25.06 0.83
N PRO A 553 -5.57 -24.05 1.67
CA PRO A 553 -6.36 -22.90 1.24
C PRO A 553 -5.81 -22.18 0.00
N VAL A 554 -4.51 -21.85 -0.01
CA VAL A 554 -3.83 -21.16 -1.11
C VAL A 554 -3.87 -22.01 -2.38
N GLN A 555 -3.60 -23.32 -2.27
CA GLN A 555 -3.66 -24.23 -3.42
C GLN A 555 -5.07 -24.26 -4.04
N ARG A 556 -6.11 -24.48 -3.24
CA ARG A 556 -7.50 -24.51 -3.75
C ARG A 556 -7.90 -23.17 -4.36
N PHE A 557 -7.46 -22.07 -3.74
CA PHE A 557 -7.68 -20.72 -4.25
C PHE A 557 -7.00 -20.47 -5.61
N CYS A 558 -5.73 -20.86 -5.77
CA CYS A 558 -5.00 -20.79 -7.04
C CYS A 558 -5.64 -21.66 -8.13
N GLU A 559 -6.08 -22.87 -7.78
CA GLU A 559 -6.79 -23.76 -8.70
C GLU A 559 -8.12 -23.14 -9.18
N GLY A 560 -8.82 -22.41 -8.32
CA GLY A 560 -9.98 -21.60 -8.70
C GLY A 560 -9.60 -20.45 -9.65
N LEU A 561 -8.54 -19.71 -9.34
CA LEU A 561 -8.02 -18.60 -10.15
C LEU A 561 -7.53 -19.03 -11.55
N LYS A 562 -7.16 -20.30 -11.74
CA LYS A 562 -6.83 -20.86 -13.07
C LYS A 562 -8.01 -20.91 -14.04
N THR A 563 -9.23 -20.70 -13.55
CA THR A 563 -10.41 -20.55 -14.40
C THR A 563 -10.12 -19.51 -15.48
N LEU A 564 -10.47 -19.82 -16.74
CA LEU A 564 -10.21 -18.96 -17.91
C LEU A 564 -8.74 -18.55 -18.12
N GLY A 565 -7.77 -19.27 -17.53
CA GLY A 565 -6.34 -19.02 -17.72
C GLY A 565 -5.80 -17.76 -17.04
N VAL A 566 -6.57 -17.12 -16.15
CA VAL A 566 -6.17 -15.86 -15.48
C VAL A 566 -4.90 -16.06 -14.65
N PHE A 567 -4.85 -17.10 -13.81
CA PHE A 567 -3.68 -17.37 -12.97
C PHE A 567 -2.38 -17.51 -13.79
N ASP A 568 -2.43 -18.25 -14.90
CA ASP A 568 -1.25 -18.47 -15.74
C ASP A 568 -0.75 -17.16 -16.37
N GLN A 569 -1.67 -16.29 -16.80
CA GLN A 569 -1.31 -14.96 -17.33
C GLN A 569 -0.74 -14.04 -16.24
N VAL A 570 -1.30 -14.05 -15.03
CA VAL A 570 -0.77 -13.27 -13.90
C VAL A 570 0.62 -13.76 -13.51
N GLN A 571 0.88 -15.06 -13.50
CA GLN A 571 2.19 -15.63 -13.21
C GLN A 571 3.24 -15.29 -14.29
N MET A 572 2.82 -15.17 -15.56
CA MET A 572 3.69 -14.71 -16.65
C MET A 572 4.01 -13.21 -16.59
N PHE A 573 3.08 -12.38 -16.09
CA PHE A 573 3.21 -10.92 -16.05
C PHE A 573 2.84 -10.30 -14.68
N PRO A 574 3.43 -10.74 -13.56
CA PRO A 574 2.94 -10.37 -12.22
C PRO A 574 3.01 -8.86 -11.99
N GLY A 575 4.08 -8.18 -12.44
CA GLY A 575 4.20 -6.72 -12.33
C GLY A 575 3.06 -5.94 -12.98
N ALA A 576 2.46 -6.44 -14.08
CA ALA A 576 1.34 -5.78 -14.75
C ALA A 576 0.02 -5.92 -13.99
N PHE A 577 -0.12 -6.97 -13.18
CA PHE A 577 -1.36 -7.31 -12.47
C PHE A 577 -1.38 -6.88 -11.01
N VAL A 578 -0.24 -6.46 -10.42
CA VAL A 578 -0.17 -6.00 -9.01
C VAL A 578 -1.25 -4.96 -8.69
N GLY A 579 -1.40 -3.92 -9.52
CA GLY A 579 -2.39 -2.86 -9.30
C GLY A 579 -3.86 -3.29 -9.47
N LEU A 580 -4.12 -4.49 -10.01
CA LEU A 580 -5.47 -5.06 -10.07
C LEU A 580 -5.82 -5.85 -8.80
N PHE A 581 -4.82 -6.44 -8.14
CA PHE A 581 -5.02 -7.31 -6.97
C PHE A 581 -4.82 -6.57 -5.65
N CYS A 582 -3.78 -5.75 -5.54
CA CYS A 582 -3.43 -4.98 -4.34
C CYS A 582 -3.95 -3.54 -4.43
N SER A 583 -4.36 -2.94 -3.30
CA SER A 583 -4.69 -1.51 -3.27
C SER A 583 -3.43 -0.68 -3.54
N SER A 584 -3.42 0.08 -4.64
CA SER A 584 -2.50 1.20 -4.80
C SER A 584 -3.02 2.36 -3.96
N HIS A 585 -2.33 2.75 -2.89
CA HIS A 585 -2.52 4.06 -2.27
C HIS A 585 -1.85 5.17 -3.10
N ASP A 586 -1.89 5.05 -4.42
CA ASP A 586 -1.53 6.16 -5.29
C ASP A 586 -2.68 7.16 -5.23
N LYS A 587 -2.36 8.40 -4.83
CA LYS A 587 -3.30 9.51 -4.93
C LYS A 587 -3.83 9.53 -6.36
N LEU A 588 -5.15 9.57 -6.49
CA LEU A 588 -5.86 9.57 -7.77
C LEU A 588 -5.56 10.89 -8.49
N THR A 589 -4.50 10.91 -9.29
CA THR A 589 -4.12 12.11 -10.07
C THR A 589 -5.00 12.27 -11.30
N ALA A 590 -5.07 13.50 -11.82
CA ALA A 590 -5.79 13.82 -13.05
C ALA A 590 -5.37 12.91 -14.20
N ASP A 591 -4.07 12.61 -14.29
CA ASP A 591 -3.51 11.77 -15.34
C ASP A 591 -3.82 10.30 -15.16
N THR A 592 -3.76 9.79 -13.92
CA THR A 592 -4.21 8.42 -13.64
C THR A 592 -5.69 8.27 -13.93
N MET A 593 -6.53 9.25 -13.61
CA MET A 593 -7.96 9.23 -13.94
C MET A 593 -8.17 9.36 -15.45
N ALA A 594 -7.41 10.21 -16.15
CA ALA A 594 -7.52 10.39 -17.59
C ALA A 594 -7.12 9.11 -18.35
N ALA A 595 -6.10 8.40 -17.86
CA ALA A 595 -5.62 7.15 -18.45
C ALA A 595 -6.62 5.99 -18.32
N LEU A 596 -7.63 6.10 -17.44
CA LEU A 596 -8.67 5.08 -17.29
C LEU A 596 -9.69 5.09 -18.45
N PHE A 597 -9.82 6.20 -19.19
CA PHE A 597 -10.82 6.35 -20.25
C PHE A 597 -10.17 6.38 -21.64
N SER A 598 -10.79 5.65 -22.58
CA SER A 598 -10.42 5.63 -23.99
C SER A 598 -11.47 6.40 -24.79
N VAL A 599 -11.07 7.52 -25.39
CA VAL A 599 -11.94 8.40 -26.18
C VAL A 599 -12.08 7.85 -27.59
N GLN A 600 -13.31 7.72 -28.07
CA GLN A 600 -13.63 7.35 -29.45
C GLN A 600 -14.34 8.52 -30.13
N PHE A 601 -13.83 8.94 -31.27
CA PHE A 601 -14.42 10.01 -32.08
C PHE A 601 -15.34 9.42 -33.13
N SER A 602 -16.38 10.17 -33.51
CA SER A 602 -17.25 9.84 -34.63
C SER A 602 -16.57 10.17 -35.97
N ASP A 603 -16.92 9.42 -37.02
CA ASP A 603 -16.30 9.53 -38.35
C ASP A 603 -16.67 10.82 -39.11
N GLN A 604 -17.64 11.59 -38.60
CA GLN A 604 -18.08 12.86 -39.20
C GLN A 604 -17.28 14.04 -38.67
N GLU A 605 -16.63 14.77 -39.57
CA GLU A 605 -15.66 15.84 -39.27
C GLU A 605 -16.25 16.99 -38.41
N GLU A 606 -17.48 17.43 -38.67
CA GLU A 606 -18.17 18.45 -37.85
C GLU A 606 -18.48 17.98 -36.42
N THR A 607 -18.71 16.68 -36.25
CA THR A 607 -19.05 16.06 -34.96
C THR A 607 -17.79 15.76 -34.17
N ALA A 608 -16.72 15.31 -34.85
CA ALA A 608 -15.39 15.09 -34.30
C ALA A 608 -14.77 16.39 -33.73
N VAL A 609 -15.00 17.55 -34.36
CA VAL A 609 -14.55 18.86 -33.83
C VAL A 609 -15.25 19.20 -32.51
N LYS A 610 -16.55 18.94 -32.40
CA LYS A 610 -17.32 19.16 -31.16
C LYS A 610 -16.93 18.16 -30.06
N GLU A 611 -16.71 16.91 -30.43
CA GLU A 611 -16.22 15.87 -29.50
C GLU A 611 -14.80 16.15 -29.02
N THR A 612 -13.94 16.70 -29.88
CA THR A 612 -12.58 17.14 -29.50
C THR A 612 -12.63 18.24 -28.45
N ALA A 613 -13.56 19.19 -28.58
CA ALA A 613 -13.79 20.19 -27.55
C ALA A 613 -14.22 19.53 -26.22
N VAL A 614 -15.19 18.61 -26.25
CA VAL A 614 -15.69 17.89 -25.06
C VAL A 614 -14.59 17.09 -24.35
N VAL A 615 -13.72 16.41 -25.10
CA VAL A 615 -12.60 15.63 -24.56
C VAL A 615 -11.54 16.54 -23.93
N THR A 616 -11.33 17.72 -24.54
CA THR A 616 -10.45 18.75 -23.99
C THR A 616 -11.01 19.30 -22.68
N PHE A 617 -12.33 19.56 -22.61
CA PHE A 617 -13.01 19.95 -21.38
C PHE A 617 -12.92 18.89 -20.29
N TRP A 618 -13.10 17.61 -20.62
CA TRP A 618 -13.01 16.52 -19.66
C TRP A 618 -11.59 16.35 -19.08
N ARG A 619 -10.54 16.46 -19.92
CA ARG A 619 -9.15 16.45 -19.43
C ARG A 619 -8.83 17.68 -18.59
N HIS A 620 -9.36 18.84 -18.97
CA HIS A 620 -9.27 20.05 -18.14
C HIS A 620 -9.87 19.78 -16.77
N TYR A 621 -11.11 19.29 -16.71
CA TYR A 621 -11.85 18.95 -15.49
C TYR A 621 -11.10 18.03 -14.53
N LEU A 622 -10.25 17.12 -15.02
CA LEU A 622 -9.41 16.29 -14.17
C LEU A 622 -8.25 17.07 -13.54
N LEU A 623 -7.62 17.99 -14.28
CA LEU A 623 -6.51 18.86 -13.82
C LEU A 623 -6.98 19.98 -12.89
N GLU A 624 -8.09 20.66 -13.23
CA GLU A 624 -9.31 20.54 -12.43
C GLU A 624 -9.16 20.31 -10.92
N CYS A 625 -9.25 19.04 -10.56
CA CYS A 625 -9.34 18.56 -9.20
C CYS A 625 -8.04 18.63 -8.40
N GLU A 626 -6.88 19.00 -8.99
CA GLU A 626 -5.57 18.79 -8.36
C GLU A 626 -4.82 20.03 -7.83
N ALA A 627 -5.25 21.28 -8.05
CA ALA A 627 -4.88 22.46 -7.22
C ALA A 627 -5.24 23.79 -7.90
N ALA A 628 -6.02 24.64 -7.21
CA ALA A 628 -6.29 26.02 -7.61
C ALA A 628 -5.00 26.87 -7.71
N LEU A 629 -4.09 26.75 -6.72
CA LEU A 629 -2.83 27.49 -6.70
C LEU A 629 -1.86 27.10 -7.83
N LYS A 630 -1.75 25.81 -8.18
CA LYS A 630 -0.89 25.37 -9.28
C LYS A 630 -1.41 25.87 -10.62
N ARG A 631 -2.73 25.95 -10.80
CA ARG A 631 -3.33 26.58 -11.99
C ARG A 631 -3.08 28.08 -12.05
N MET A 632 -3.23 28.78 -10.93
CA MET A 632 -2.88 30.21 -10.83
C MET A 632 -1.42 30.45 -11.22
N LEU A 633 -0.49 29.71 -10.63
CA LEU A 633 0.93 29.83 -10.93
C LEU A 633 1.27 29.48 -12.38
N ASN A 634 0.42 28.71 -13.07
CA ASN A 634 0.52 28.43 -14.49
C ASN A 634 -0.38 29.36 -15.34
N PHE A 635 -0.42 30.66 -15.04
CA PHE A 635 -1.17 31.68 -15.80
C PHE A 635 -2.69 31.39 -15.91
N ASN A 636 -3.25 30.78 -14.86
CA ASN A 636 -4.64 30.30 -14.81
C ASN A 636 -4.95 29.31 -15.95
N ALA A 637 -3.96 28.53 -16.36
CA ALA A 637 -4.08 27.45 -17.32
C ALA A 637 -3.75 26.11 -16.64
N PRO A 638 -4.35 25.00 -17.10
CA PRO A 638 -3.99 23.68 -16.59
C PRO A 638 -2.50 23.38 -16.86
N PRO A 639 -1.77 22.79 -15.90
CA PRO A 639 -0.35 22.46 -16.08
C PRO A 639 -0.19 21.43 -17.21
N LEU A 640 0.57 21.76 -18.25
CA LEU A 640 0.86 20.85 -19.36
C LEU A 640 2.04 19.93 -18.99
N LYS A 641 1.81 18.62 -18.87
CA LYS A 641 2.87 17.61 -18.66
C LYS A 641 3.64 17.26 -19.94
N ASN A 642 4.06 18.24 -20.73
CA ASN A 642 5.13 18.01 -21.70
C ASN A 642 6.46 18.45 -21.07
N THR A 643 7.18 17.49 -20.48
CA THR A 643 8.56 17.60 -19.97
C THR A 643 9.60 17.99 -21.04
N ALA A 644 9.17 18.36 -22.24
CA ALA A 644 10.02 18.85 -23.33
C ALA A 644 9.90 20.37 -23.58
N ALA A 645 8.94 21.06 -22.95
CA ALA A 645 8.85 22.52 -23.04
C ALA A 645 9.57 23.16 -21.85
N GLU A 646 10.54 24.04 -22.10
CA GLU A 646 11.19 24.82 -21.05
C GLU A 646 10.13 25.67 -20.31
N PRO A 647 10.11 25.67 -18.96
CA PRO A 647 9.16 26.48 -18.21
C PRO A 647 9.42 27.96 -18.48
N VAL A 648 8.35 28.71 -18.78
CA VAL A 648 8.42 30.16 -18.93
C VAL A 648 8.77 30.77 -17.58
N TRP A 649 9.91 31.47 -17.52
CA TRP A 649 10.34 32.19 -16.33
C TRP A 649 9.38 33.32 -16.00
N LYS A 650 9.05 33.46 -14.72
CA LYS A 650 8.04 34.40 -14.23
C LYS A 650 8.37 34.87 -12.83
N VAL A 651 7.85 36.05 -12.49
CA VAL A 651 7.95 36.65 -11.16
C VAL A 651 6.62 36.48 -10.42
N LEU A 652 6.67 36.08 -9.15
CA LEU A 652 5.52 36.03 -8.25
C LEU A 652 5.51 37.26 -7.35
N ILE A 653 4.46 38.06 -7.42
CA ILE A 653 4.23 39.20 -6.54
C ILE A 653 3.05 38.88 -5.64
N TYR A 654 3.25 38.88 -4.32
CA TYR A 654 2.16 38.68 -3.37
C TYR A 654 2.20 39.72 -2.26
N ASP A 655 1.09 39.94 -1.59
CA ASP A 655 1.07 40.65 -0.31
C ASP A 655 1.31 39.67 0.85
N ARG A 656 1.24 40.16 2.09
CA ARG A 656 1.43 39.28 3.27
C ARG A 656 0.36 38.20 3.36
N CYS A 657 -0.88 38.50 2.97
CA CYS A 657 -1.96 37.51 2.97
C CYS A 657 -1.71 36.40 1.95
N GLY A 658 -1.31 36.74 0.72
CA GLY A 658 -0.95 35.78 -0.32
C GLY A 658 0.26 34.93 0.06
N GLN A 659 1.25 35.53 0.75
CA GLN A 659 2.38 34.80 1.32
C GLN A 659 1.94 33.75 2.35
N ASP A 660 1.06 34.14 3.28
CA ASP A 660 0.57 33.26 4.34
C ASP A 660 -0.26 32.10 3.80
N ILE A 661 -0.92 32.26 2.64
CA ILE A 661 -1.67 31.20 1.95
C ILE A 661 -0.74 30.24 1.20
N ILE A 662 0.29 30.75 0.51
CA ILE A 662 1.18 29.92 -0.32
C ILE A 662 2.22 29.17 0.52
N SER A 663 2.79 29.83 1.54
CA SER A 663 3.95 29.31 2.25
C SER A 663 3.77 27.96 2.95
N PRO A 664 2.61 27.60 3.54
CA PRO A 664 2.40 26.28 4.13
C PRO A 664 2.22 25.16 3.09
N LEU A 665 1.84 25.53 1.86
CA LEU A 665 1.40 24.59 0.83
C LEU A 665 2.47 24.27 -0.23
N LEU A 666 3.37 25.21 -0.51
CA LEU A 666 4.36 25.09 -1.57
C LEU A 666 5.76 25.43 -1.08
N ALA A 667 6.70 24.51 -1.25
CA ALA A 667 8.10 24.77 -0.96
C ALA A 667 8.74 25.68 -2.02
N VAL A 668 9.79 26.42 -1.66
CA VAL A 668 10.55 27.26 -2.60
C VAL A 668 11.07 26.45 -3.79
N LYS A 669 11.44 25.18 -3.56
CA LYS A 669 11.83 24.26 -4.63
C LYS A 669 10.70 24.07 -5.66
N GLU A 670 9.48 23.81 -5.21
CA GLU A 670 8.33 23.59 -6.09
C GLU A 670 7.95 24.86 -6.87
N LEU A 671 8.05 26.04 -6.25
CA LEU A 671 7.86 27.32 -6.95
C LEU A 671 8.85 27.46 -8.12
N ARG A 672 10.13 27.14 -7.89
CA ARG A 672 11.15 27.16 -8.95
C ARG A 672 10.89 26.14 -10.04
N ASP A 673 10.49 24.92 -9.67
CA ASP A 673 10.13 23.86 -10.62
C ASP A 673 8.93 24.26 -11.50
N MET A 674 8.07 25.18 -11.02
CA MET A 674 6.96 25.77 -11.78
C MET A 674 7.35 27.00 -12.62
N GLY A 675 8.62 27.40 -12.65
CA GLY A 675 9.12 28.54 -13.43
C GLY A 675 9.14 29.88 -12.69
N ILE A 676 8.85 29.91 -11.39
CA ILE A 676 8.94 31.14 -10.57
C ILE A 676 10.41 31.36 -10.20
N THR A 677 11.04 32.36 -10.82
CA THR A 677 12.46 32.70 -10.56
C THR A 677 12.62 33.56 -9.32
N LEU A 678 11.70 34.51 -9.13
CA LEU A 678 11.70 35.48 -8.04
C LEU A 678 10.29 35.56 -7.43
N HIS A 679 10.24 35.65 -6.10
CA HIS A 679 9.02 35.94 -5.35
C HIS A 679 9.27 37.15 -4.44
N LEU A 680 8.42 38.18 -4.57
CA LEU A 680 8.62 39.48 -3.93
C LEU A 680 7.32 39.98 -3.29
N LEU A 681 7.44 40.71 -2.18
CA LEU A 681 6.30 41.35 -1.52
C LEU A 681 5.83 42.56 -2.32
N LEU A 682 4.51 42.75 -2.49
CA LEU A 682 3.91 43.87 -3.22
C LEU A 682 4.33 45.26 -2.72
N HIS A 683 4.68 45.37 -1.44
CA HIS A 683 5.11 46.64 -0.83
C HIS A 683 6.63 46.77 -0.68
N SER A 684 7.41 45.82 -1.22
CA SER A 684 8.86 45.97 -1.32
C SER A 684 9.27 46.90 -2.47
N ASP A 685 10.43 47.52 -2.35
CA ASP A 685 11.09 48.21 -3.45
C ASP A 685 11.54 47.16 -4.48
N ARG A 686 11.12 47.34 -5.73
CA ARG A 686 11.36 46.38 -6.83
C ARG A 686 11.96 47.08 -8.03
N ASP A 687 13.01 46.51 -8.56
CA ASP A 687 13.61 46.94 -9.82
C ASP A 687 12.78 46.45 -11.02
N PRO A 688 12.69 47.22 -12.12
CA PRO A 688 11.96 46.83 -13.31
C PRO A 688 12.63 45.63 -14.02
N ILE A 689 11.81 44.64 -14.39
CA ILE A 689 12.19 43.45 -15.15
C ILE A 689 11.25 43.33 -16.37
N PRO A 690 11.42 44.19 -17.39
CA PRO A 690 10.43 44.38 -18.46
C PRO A 690 10.28 43.19 -19.43
N ASP A 691 11.21 42.23 -19.40
CA ASP A 691 11.21 41.05 -20.28
C ASP A 691 10.63 39.79 -19.62
N VAL A 692 10.03 39.91 -18.42
CA VAL A 692 9.53 38.77 -17.66
C VAL A 692 8.07 39.00 -17.23
N PRO A 693 7.17 38.01 -17.42
CA PRO A 693 5.79 38.09 -16.95
C PRO A 693 5.69 38.02 -15.42
N ALA A 694 4.73 38.75 -14.84
CA ALA A 694 4.48 38.78 -13.41
C ALA A 694 3.08 38.28 -13.04
N ILE A 695 3.02 37.37 -12.07
CA ILE A 695 1.80 36.87 -11.45
C ILE A 695 1.60 37.59 -10.12
N TYR A 696 0.51 38.33 -10.02
CA TYR A 696 0.10 39.01 -8.78
C TYR A 696 -0.90 38.14 -8.05
N PHE A 697 -0.64 37.81 -6.78
CA PHE A 697 -1.56 37.10 -5.89
C PHE A 697 -1.76 37.91 -4.60
N VAL A 698 -2.82 38.72 -4.57
CA VAL A 698 -2.98 39.78 -3.56
C VAL A 698 -4.42 39.94 -3.09
N MET A 699 -4.64 40.51 -1.90
CA MET A 699 -5.96 40.94 -1.47
C MET A 699 -6.39 42.21 -2.22
N PRO A 700 -7.68 42.38 -2.56
CA PRO A 700 -8.19 43.60 -3.20
C PRO A 700 -8.38 44.75 -2.21
N THR A 701 -7.35 45.11 -1.43
CA THR A 701 -7.35 46.28 -0.54
C THR A 701 -7.03 47.56 -1.30
N GLU A 702 -7.48 48.72 -0.81
CA GLU A 702 -7.19 50.01 -1.48
C GLU A 702 -5.67 50.24 -1.64
N GLU A 703 -4.90 49.98 -0.58
CA GLU A 703 -3.44 50.07 -0.59
C GLU A 703 -2.79 49.19 -1.66
N ASN A 704 -3.25 47.94 -1.82
CA ASN A 704 -2.71 47.02 -2.83
C ASN A 704 -3.09 47.47 -4.25
N ILE A 705 -4.31 47.96 -4.44
CA ILE A 705 -4.80 48.44 -5.74
C ILE A 705 -4.00 49.68 -6.17
N ASP A 706 -3.76 50.62 -5.26
CA ASP A 706 -2.94 51.80 -5.52
C ASP A 706 -1.50 51.42 -5.90
N ARG A 707 -0.91 50.45 -5.19
CA ARG A 707 0.43 49.95 -5.49
C ARG A 707 0.50 49.25 -6.86
N ILE A 708 -0.53 48.49 -7.25
CA ILE A 708 -0.67 47.90 -8.59
C ILE A 708 -0.79 48.99 -9.65
N CYS A 709 -1.61 50.02 -9.41
CA CYS A 709 -1.74 51.17 -10.33
C CYS A 709 -0.39 51.88 -10.54
N GLN A 710 0.44 51.99 -9.50
CA GLN A 710 1.81 52.52 -9.61
C GLN A 710 2.73 51.60 -10.41
N ASP A 711 2.65 50.28 -10.23
CA ASP A 711 3.43 49.31 -10.99
C ASP A 711 3.09 49.34 -12.49
N LEU A 712 1.82 49.53 -12.84
CA LEU A 712 1.35 49.69 -14.23
C LEU A 712 1.88 50.99 -14.85
N ARG A 713 1.87 52.11 -14.11
CA ARG A 713 2.45 53.39 -14.58
C ARG A 713 3.95 53.30 -14.81
N SER A 714 4.63 52.47 -14.01
CA SER A 714 6.09 52.28 -14.09
C SER A 714 6.50 51.17 -15.07
N GLN A 715 5.53 50.41 -15.60
CA GLN A 715 5.73 49.28 -16.54
C GLN A 715 6.87 48.34 -16.11
N LEU A 716 6.82 47.89 -14.85
CA LEU A 716 7.87 47.05 -14.26
C LEU A 716 8.05 45.67 -14.93
N TYR A 717 7.04 45.13 -15.61
CA TYR A 717 7.05 43.76 -16.13
C TYR A 717 6.50 43.70 -17.56
N GLU A 718 6.79 42.61 -18.28
CA GLU A 718 6.32 42.39 -19.66
C GLU A 718 4.79 42.31 -19.73
N SER A 719 4.21 41.53 -18.83
CA SER A 719 2.78 41.28 -18.74
C SER A 719 2.34 41.01 -17.30
N TYR A 720 1.09 41.34 -17.01
CA TYR A 720 0.50 41.32 -15.68
C TYR A 720 -0.67 40.33 -15.62
N TYR A 721 -0.60 39.39 -14.68
CA TYR A 721 -1.64 38.44 -14.36
C TYR A 721 -2.18 38.72 -12.95
N PHE A 722 -3.30 39.43 -12.86
CA PHE A 722 -3.89 39.81 -11.58
C PHE A 722 -4.78 38.70 -11.04
N ASN A 723 -4.39 38.14 -9.90
CA ASN A 723 -5.15 37.13 -9.17
C ASN A 723 -5.50 37.70 -7.78
N PHE A 724 -6.78 38.01 -7.59
CA PHE A 724 -7.26 38.50 -6.31
C PHE A 724 -7.67 37.34 -5.41
N ILE A 725 -7.22 37.37 -4.16
CA ILE A 725 -7.50 36.33 -3.16
C ILE A 725 -9.00 36.22 -2.88
N SER A 726 -9.70 37.36 -2.83
CA SER A 726 -11.16 37.46 -2.71
C SER A 726 -11.73 38.29 -3.87
N ALA A 727 -13.07 38.32 -4.00
CA ALA A 727 -13.73 39.02 -5.09
C ALA A 727 -13.44 40.53 -5.09
N ILE A 728 -12.95 41.05 -6.21
CA ILE A 728 -12.71 42.49 -6.39
C ILE A 728 -14.02 43.26 -6.63
N SER A 729 -14.15 44.44 -6.03
CA SER A 729 -15.29 45.32 -6.29
C SER A 729 -15.18 45.98 -7.66
N ARG A 730 -16.34 46.29 -8.27
CA ARG A 730 -16.39 46.95 -9.58
C ARG A 730 -15.63 48.29 -9.61
N SER A 731 -15.74 49.10 -8.55
CA SER A 731 -15.04 50.38 -8.44
C SER A 731 -13.51 50.18 -8.53
N LYS A 732 -12.96 49.24 -7.76
CA LYS A 732 -11.51 48.96 -7.75
C LYS A 732 -11.02 48.43 -9.10
N LEU A 733 -11.85 47.66 -9.80
CA LEU A 733 -11.55 47.20 -11.15
C LEU A 733 -11.53 48.37 -12.16
N GLU A 734 -12.46 49.32 -12.03
CA GLU A 734 -12.51 50.56 -12.83
C GLU A 734 -11.28 51.45 -12.57
N ASP A 735 -10.76 51.48 -11.34
CA ASP A 735 -9.52 52.18 -10.98
C ASP A 735 -8.29 51.58 -11.68
N ILE A 736 -8.13 50.24 -11.65
CA ILE A 736 -7.05 49.54 -12.38
C ILE A 736 -7.16 49.78 -13.89
N ALA A 737 -8.37 49.69 -14.45
CA ALA A 737 -8.59 49.91 -15.87
C ALA A 737 -8.21 51.34 -16.28
N SER A 738 -8.58 52.34 -15.47
CA SER A 738 -8.23 53.74 -15.68
C SER A 738 -6.72 53.97 -15.58
N ALA A 739 -6.05 53.33 -14.62
CA ALA A 739 -4.60 53.37 -14.49
C ALA A 739 -3.90 52.76 -15.71
N ALA A 740 -4.32 51.57 -16.15
CA ALA A 740 -3.78 50.89 -17.33
C ALA A 740 -3.97 51.70 -18.63
N LEU A 741 -5.13 52.35 -18.79
CA LEU A 741 -5.41 53.29 -19.89
C LEU A 741 -4.44 54.48 -19.86
N SER A 742 -4.29 55.13 -18.71
CA SER A 742 -3.40 56.30 -18.57
C SER A 742 -1.92 55.97 -18.78
N ALA A 743 -1.51 54.74 -18.43
CA ALA A 743 -0.14 54.24 -18.56
C ALA A 743 0.14 53.61 -19.94
N ASN A 744 -0.85 53.55 -20.84
CA ASN A 744 -0.78 52.83 -22.10
C ASN A 744 -0.30 51.36 -21.95
N ALA A 745 -0.71 50.71 -20.85
CA ALA A 745 -0.29 49.35 -20.46
C ALA A 745 -1.42 48.31 -20.63
N ILE A 746 -2.51 48.65 -21.32
CA ILE A 746 -3.71 47.80 -21.46
C ILE A 746 -3.37 46.44 -22.06
N THR A 747 -2.49 46.41 -23.08
CA THR A 747 -2.06 45.17 -23.74
C THR A 747 -1.16 44.30 -22.87
N GLN A 748 -0.59 44.86 -21.80
CA GLN A 748 0.25 44.12 -20.84
C GLN A 748 -0.61 43.40 -19.79
N VAL A 749 -1.81 43.91 -19.48
CA VAL A 749 -2.76 43.25 -18.57
C VAL A 749 -3.43 42.07 -19.28
N THR A 750 -2.96 40.86 -19.00
CA THR A 750 -3.38 39.67 -19.77
C THR A 750 -4.63 39.01 -19.20
N LYS A 751 -4.70 38.89 -17.87
CA LYS A 751 -5.79 38.19 -17.16
C LYS A 751 -6.07 38.84 -15.81
N VAL A 752 -7.34 38.85 -15.42
CA VAL A 752 -7.83 39.25 -14.10
C VAL A 752 -8.75 38.17 -13.57
N PHE A 753 -8.45 37.61 -12.39
CA PHE A 753 -9.19 36.50 -11.79
C PHE A 753 -9.47 36.73 -10.31
N ASP A 754 -10.68 36.37 -9.88
CA ASP A 754 -11.01 36.16 -8.48
C ASP A 754 -10.75 34.68 -8.14
N GLN A 755 -9.81 34.42 -7.23
CA GLN A 755 -9.39 33.06 -6.87
C GLN A 755 -10.24 32.42 -5.77
N TYR A 756 -10.91 33.23 -4.92
CA TYR A 756 -11.67 32.76 -3.75
C TYR A 756 -10.84 31.89 -2.79
N LEU A 757 -9.59 32.27 -2.53
CA LEU A 757 -8.64 31.56 -1.65
C LEU A 757 -8.40 32.31 -0.33
N ASN A 758 -9.38 33.04 0.18
CA ASN A 758 -9.25 33.82 1.42
C ASN A 758 -9.33 32.94 2.69
N PHE A 759 -8.42 31.98 2.81
CA PHE A 759 -8.21 31.11 3.97
C PHE A 759 -6.85 30.42 3.84
N ILE A 760 -6.29 29.98 4.96
CA ILE A 760 -4.99 29.29 5.03
C ILE A 760 -5.23 27.85 5.45
N THR A 761 -4.61 26.91 4.76
CA THR A 761 -4.67 25.48 5.07
C THR A 761 -3.32 25.05 5.67
N LEU A 762 -3.36 24.53 6.90
CA LEU A 762 -2.18 24.07 7.62
C LEU A 762 -2.05 22.54 7.63
N GLU A 763 -3.18 21.83 7.50
CA GLU A 763 -3.27 20.38 7.41
C GLU A 763 -4.30 20.02 6.34
N ASP A 764 -4.27 18.78 5.82
CA ASP A 764 -5.21 18.30 4.79
C ASP A 764 -6.68 18.49 5.21
N ASP A 765 -6.98 18.33 6.50
CA ASP A 765 -8.32 18.45 7.09
C ASP A 765 -8.45 19.68 8.03
N MET A 766 -7.62 20.72 7.86
CA MET A 766 -7.65 21.93 8.71
C MET A 766 -7.48 23.24 7.93
N PHE A 767 -8.29 24.26 8.27
CA PHE A 767 -8.12 25.61 7.75
C PHE A 767 -8.32 26.71 8.80
N ILE A 768 -7.75 27.89 8.56
CA ILE A 768 -7.92 29.09 9.37
C ILE A 768 -8.25 30.28 8.44
N LEU A 769 -9.01 31.28 8.92
CA LEU A 769 -9.47 32.36 8.03
C LEU A 769 -8.39 33.42 7.75
N GLY A 770 -7.48 33.65 8.69
CA GLY A 770 -6.43 34.63 8.49
C GLY A 770 -5.37 34.61 9.58
N ASN A 771 -4.16 34.95 9.19
CA ASN A 771 -3.04 35.17 10.10
C ASN A 771 -2.72 36.67 10.25
N GLN A 772 -2.78 37.41 9.14
CA GLN A 772 -2.74 38.88 9.16
C GLN A 772 -4.01 39.45 9.79
N ASN A 773 -3.86 40.44 10.67
CA ASN A 773 -4.97 41.10 11.38
C ASN A 773 -5.90 40.13 12.14
N LYS A 774 -5.39 38.97 12.58
CA LYS A 774 -6.16 37.96 13.33
C LYS A 774 -6.87 38.55 14.56
N GLU A 775 -6.27 39.59 15.16
CA GLU A 775 -6.84 40.34 16.29
C GLU A 775 -8.23 40.93 15.98
N LEU A 776 -8.56 41.24 14.72
CA LEU A 776 -9.86 41.77 14.30
C LEU A 776 -10.98 40.73 14.34
N ILE A 777 -10.65 39.44 14.21
CA ILE A 777 -11.61 38.31 14.23
C ILE A 777 -11.39 37.40 15.44
N SER A 778 -10.69 37.92 16.45
CA SER A 778 -10.31 37.23 17.68
C SER A 778 -11.46 37.13 18.67
N TYR A 779 -11.30 36.28 19.69
CA TYR A 779 -12.26 36.20 20.79
C TYR A 779 -12.39 37.55 21.52
N HIS A 780 -11.27 38.26 21.72
CA HIS A 780 -11.28 39.61 22.28
C HIS A 780 -12.13 40.59 21.46
N ALA A 781 -11.93 40.65 20.14
CA ALA A 781 -12.66 41.60 19.30
C ALA A 781 -14.17 41.37 19.33
N ILE A 782 -14.61 40.12 19.41
CA ILE A 782 -16.04 39.76 19.46
C ILE A 782 -16.65 40.06 20.84
N ASN A 783 -15.88 39.99 21.94
CA ASN A 783 -16.42 40.08 23.30
C ASN A 783 -16.04 41.37 24.04
N LYS A 784 -15.41 42.35 23.38
CA LYS A 784 -15.09 43.64 24.02
C LYS A 784 -16.37 44.39 24.43
N PRO A 785 -16.43 44.96 25.64
CA PRO A 785 -17.66 45.54 26.20
C PRO A 785 -18.13 46.81 25.48
N ASP A 786 -17.24 47.48 24.75
CA ASP A 786 -17.46 48.73 24.02
C ASP A 786 -17.67 48.52 22.51
N ILE A 787 -17.89 47.28 22.05
CA ILE A 787 -18.13 47.01 20.63
C ILE A 787 -19.41 47.66 20.13
N MET A 788 -19.30 48.38 19.01
CA MET A 788 -20.45 48.93 18.30
C MET A 788 -21.05 47.86 17.39
N ASP A 789 -22.38 47.88 17.23
CA ASP A 789 -23.09 46.95 16.32
C ASP A 789 -22.50 46.96 14.91
N THR A 790 -22.08 48.13 14.40
CA THR A 790 -21.44 48.27 13.09
C THR A 790 -20.09 47.56 12.99
N GLU A 791 -19.30 47.58 14.07
CA GLU A 791 -18.02 46.89 14.12
C GLU A 791 -18.22 45.37 14.19
N MET A 792 -19.17 44.92 15.02
CA MET A 792 -19.56 43.51 15.10
C MET A 792 -19.99 42.98 13.72
N GLU A 793 -20.84 43.72 13.02
CA GLU A 793 -21.29 43.37 11.67
C GLU A 793 -20.12 43.23 10.68
N ALA A 794 -19.14 44.14 10.73
CA ALA A 794 -17.94 44.10 9.88
C ALA A 794 -17.02 42.90 10.18
N ILE A 795 -16.87 42.55 11.47
CA ILE A 795 -16.14 41.34 11.89
C ILE A 795 -16.82 40.10 11.33
N MET A 796 -18.15 40.00 11.48
CA MET A 796 -18.92 38.87 10.98
C MET A 796 -18.86 38.78 9.45
N ASP A 797 -18.93 39.91 8.74
CA ASP A 797 -18.80 39.94 7.28
C ASP A 797 -17.42 39.44 6.82
N THR A 798 -16.35 39.79 7.53
CA THR A 798 -15.00 39.29 7.25
C THR A 798 -14.91 37.76 7.40
N ILE A 799 -15.51 37.21 8.46
CA ILE A 799 -15.58 35.76 8.70
C ILE A 799 -16.39 35.07 7.60
N VAL A 800 -17.57 35.62 7.27
CA VAL A 800 -18.48 35.08 6.26
C VAL A 800 -17.87 35.13 4.86
N ASP A 801 -17.14 36.18 4.50
CA ASP A 801 -16.46 36.32 3.22
C ASP A 801 -15.40 35.24 3.01
N SER A 802 -14.64 34.95 4.06
CA SER A 802 -13.60 33.92 4.07
C SER A 802 -14.21 32.51 4.02
N LEU A 803 -15.24 32.23 4.81
CA LEU A 803 -16.00 30.97 4.76
C LEU A 803 -16.67 30.77 3.40
N PHE A 804 -17.18 31.83 2.78
CA PHE A 804 -17.74 31.77 1.44
C PHE A 804 -16.67 31.37 0.42
N CYS A 805 -15.48 31.98 0.47
CA CYS A 805 -14.33 31.61 -0.37
C CYS A 805 -13.96 30.12 -0.20
N PHE A 806 -13.95 29.65 1.05
CA PHE A 806 -13.71 28.25 1.36
C PHE A 806 -14.75 27.30 0.72
N PHE A 807 -16.04 27.59 0.85
CA PHE A 807 -17.09 26.77 0.23
C PHE A 807 -17.09 26.83 -1.30
N VAL A 808 -16.76 27.98 -1.89
CA VAL A 808 -16.53 28.12 -3.33
C VAL A 808 -15.38 27.22 -3.77
N THR A 809 -14.26 27.21 -3.04
CA THR A 809 -13.11 26.35 -3.34
C THR A 809 -13.44 24.87 -3.21
N LEU A 810 -14.24 24.48 -2.21
CA LEU A 810 -14.76 23.11 -2.08
C LEU A 810 -15.81 22.74 -3.13
N GLY A 811 -16.35 23.72 -3.87
CA GLY A 811 -17.43 23.53 -4.83
C GLY A 811 -18.70 22.93 -4.20
N THR A 812 -18.92 23.11 -2.89
CA THR A 812 -19.97 22.40 -2.14
C THR A 812 -20.78 23.34 -1.26
N VAL A 813 -22.11 23.19 -1.29
CA VAL A 813 -23.04 23.95 -0.43
C VAL A 813 -23.45 23.09 0.77
N PRO A 814 -23.06 23.44 2.01
CA PRO A 814 -23.30 22.63 3.19
C PRO A 814 -24.75 22.77 3.71
N ILE A 815 -25.12 21.92 4.67
CA ILE A 815 -26.25 22.14 5.59
C ILE A 815 -25.70 22.74 6.88
N ILE A 816 -26.19 23.89 7.32
CA ILE A 816 -25.60 24.65 8.43
C ILE A 816 -26.36 24.36 9.74
N ARG A 817 -25.62 24.04 10.81
CA ARG A 817 -26.11 23.94 12.19
C ARG A 817 -25.31 24.87 13.09
N CYS A 818 -25.99 25.62 13.96
CA CYS A 818 -25.34 26.52 14.90
C CYS A 818 -26.14 26.63 16.22
N PRO A 819 -25.50 26.98 17.34
CA PRO A 819 -26.18 27.41 18.57
C PRO A 819 -26.95 28.72 18.36
N ARG A 820 -27.80 29.09 19.34
CA ARG A 820 -28.60 30.33 19.33
C ARG A 820 -27.98 31.40 20.24
N GLY A 821 -28.21 32.66 19.91
CA GLY A 821 -27.94 33.82 20.76
C GLY A 821 -26.47 34.22 20.86
N ASN A 822 -25.63 33.82 19.90
CA ASN A 822 -24.18 34.10 19.91
C ASN A 822 -23.63 34.44 18.53
N ALA A 823 -22.33 34.71 18.45
CA ALA A 823 -21.65 35.10 17.20
C ALA A 823 -21.78 34.03 16.11
N ALA A 824 -21.77 32.74 16.48
CA ALA A 824 -21.98 31.64 15.54
C ALA A 824 -23.32 31.71 14.82
N GLU A 825 -24.39 32.19 15.46
CA GLU A 825 -25.69 32.41 14.80
C GLU A 825 -25.62 33.53 13.75
N MET A 826 -24.96 34.66 14.06
CA MET A 826 -24.80 35.77 13.12
C MET A 826 -24.05 35.34 11.86
N VAL A 827 -22.95 34.58 12.03
CA VAL A 827 -22.19 33.98 10.93
C VAL A 827 -23.07 33.03 10.12
N ALA A 828 -23.83 32.14 10.78
CA ALA A 828 -24.69 31.18 10.10
C ALA A 828 -25.74 31.87 9.22
N VAL A 829 -26.43 32.88 9.74
CA VAL A 829 -27.48 33.63 9.04
C VAL A 829 -26.92 34.39 7.84
N LYS A 830 -25.81 35.10 8.02
CA LYS A 830 -25.15 35.86 6.94
C LYS A 830 -24.59 34.93 5.86
N LEU A 831 -23.96 33.81 6.25
CA LEU A 831 -23.43 32.83 5.30
C LEU A 831 -24.55 32.14 4.52
N ASP A 832 -25.63 31.71 5.19
CA ASP A 832 -26.82 31.14 4.54
C ASP A 832 -27.41 32.12 3.52
N LYS A 833 -27.55 33.41 3.89
CA LYS A 833 -27.99 34.47 2.97
C LYS A 833 -27.06 34.60 1.76
N LYS A 834 -25.74 34.70 1.97
CA LYS A 834 -24.75 34.87 0.90
C LYS A 834 -24.71 33.67 -0.05
N LEU A 835 -24.80 32.44 0.48
CA LEU A 835 -24.90 31.21 -0.32
C LEU A 835 -26.20 31.17 -1.14
N ARG A 836 -27.35 31.52 -0.54
CA ARG A 836 -28.64 31.58 -1.24
C ARG A 836 -28.65 32.60 -2.36
N GLU A 837 -28.09 33.78 -2.14
CA GLU A 837 -28.02 34.84 -3.13
C GLU A 837 -27.19 34.40 -4.35
N ASN A 838 -26.04 33.75 -4.13
CA ASN A 838 -25.24 33.20 -5.22
C ASN A 838 -25.97 32.07 -5.98
N LEU A 839 -26.70 31.20 -5.27
CA LEU A 839 -27.49 30.12 -5.89
C LEU A 839 -28.71 30.60 -6.68
N ARG A 840 -29.24 31.80 -6.39
CA ARG A 840 -30.37 32.38 -7.13
C ARG A 840 -29.97 32.87 -8.52
N ASP A 841 -28.72 33.30 -8.70
CA ASP A 841 -28.21 33.75 -9.99
C ASP A 841 -27.65 32.58 -10.81
N ALA A 842 -28.55 31.81 -11.43
CA ALA A 842 -28.20 30.59 -12.17
C ALA A 842 -27.22 30.81 -13.34
N ARG A 843 -27.00 32.05 -13.81
CA ARG A 843 -26.03 32.36 -14.87
C ARG A 843 -24.61 32.63 -14.34
N ASN A 844 -24.47 33.01 -13.07
CA ASN A 844 -23.19 33.33 -12.40
C ASN A 844 -22.95 32.50 -11.13
N SER A 845 -23.74 31.46 -10.90
CA SER A 845 -23.65 30.66 -9.68
C SER A 845 -22.33 29.88 -9.67
N LEU A 846 -21.50 30.20 -8.67
CA LEU A 846 -20.18 29.62 -8.43
C LEU A 846 -20.28 28.14 -8.01
N PHE A 847 -21.49 27.67 -7.69
CA PHE A 847 -21.78 26.31 -7.24
C PHE A 847 -22.50 25.44 -8.29
N THR A 848 -22.80 25.98 -9.48
CA THR A 848 -23.52 25.26 -10.54
C THR A 848 -22.90 25.37 -11.94
N GLY A 849 -21.86 26.19 -12.13
CA GLY A 849 -21.19 26.34 -13.42
C GLY A 849 -20.33 25.12 -13.81
N ASP A 850 -20.04 25.00 -15.12
CA ASP A 850 -19.23 23.96 -15.78
C ASP A 850 -17.79 23.77 -15.22
N ASN A 851 -17.36 24.58 -14.24
CA ASN A 851 -15.99 24.63 -13.69
C ASN A 851 -15.81 23.97 -12.30
N MET A 852 -16.81 23.29 -11.73
CA MET A 852 -16.70 22.72 -10.37
C MET A 852 -17.42 21.37 -10.24
N GLY A 853 -16.92 20.33 -10.93
CA GLY A 853 -17.57 19.02 -11.00
C GLY A 853 -17.15 17.97 -9.94
N ALA A 854 -16.41 18.30 -8.88
CA ALA A 854 -15.99 17.28 -7.89
C ALA A 854 -17.11 16.87 -6.92
N SER A 855 -18.02 17.79 -6.58
CA SER A 855 -19.06 17.58 -5.56
C SER A 855 -20.35 16.92 -6.07
N GLN A 856 -20.47 16.69 -7.39
CA GLN A 856 -21.62 15.98 -7.97
C GLN A 856 -21.63 14.46 -7.69
N PHE A 857 -20.52 13.89 -7.20
CA PHE A 857 -20.39 12.46 -6.89
C PHE A 857 -20.65 12.11 -5.42
N SER A 858 -20.83 13.11 -4.55
CA SER A 858 -21.34 12.87 -3.20
C SER A 858 -22.87 12.88 -3.21
N PHE A 859 -23.48 11.72 -2.94
CA PHE A 859 -24.94 11.62 -2.79
C PHE A 859 -25.47 12.33 -1.53
N GLN A 860 -24.59 12.83 -0.64
CA GLN A 860 -24.96 13.52 0.61
C GLN A 860 -24.16 14.82 0.84
N ARG A 861 -24.86 15.93 1.08
CA ARG A 861 -24.21 17.22 1.38
C ARG A 861 -23.52 17.19 2.76
N PRO A 862 -22.36 17.85 2.91
CA PRO A 862 -21.67 17.92 4.19
C PRO A 862 -22.46 18.76 5.20
N LEU A 863 -22.34 18.36 6.46
CA LEU A 863 -22.85 19.11 7.60
C LEU A 863 -21.84 20.19 8.01
N PHE A 864 -22.23 21.45 8.04
CA PHE A 864 -21.41 22.54 8.59
C PHE A 864 -21.88 22.86 10.01
N VAL A 865 -21.05 22.56 11.00
CA VAL A 865 -21.32 22.81 12.42
C VAL A 865 -20.53 24.04 12.87
N LEU A 866 -21.24 25.10 13.20
CA LEU A 866 -20.67 26.30 13.82
C LEU A 866 -20.69 26.15 15.34
N ALA A 867 -19.54 26.41 15.96
CA ALA A 867 -19.37 26.50 17.40
C ALA A 867 -18.86 27.89 17.78
N ASP A 868 -19.15 28.33 19.00
CA ASP A 868 -18.67 29.58 19.58
C ASP A 868 -17.69 29.23 20.71
N ARG A 869 -16.57 29.93 20.81
CA ARG A 869 -15.53 29.68 21.83
C ARG A 869 -16.08 29.76 23.26
N ASN A 870 -17.17 30.49 23.51
CA ASN A 870 -17.87 30.48 24.81
C ASN A 870 -18.39 29.10 25.23
N LEU A 871 -18.45 28.13 24.31
CA LEU A 871 -18.76 26.74 24.62
C LEU A 871 -17.69 26.09 25.51
N ASP A 872 -16.41 26.41 25.28
CA ASP A 872 -15.27 25.76 25.91
C ASP A 872 -14.07 26.70 26.01
N LEU A 873 -13.91 27.31 27.18
CA LEU A 873 -12.75 28.14 27.54
C LEU A 873 -11.65 27.34 28.27
N ALA A 874 -11.87 26.08 28.65
CA ALA A 874 -10.92 25.29 29.44
C ALA A 874 -9.90 24.59 28.54
N THR A 875 -10.35 23.96 27.46
CA THR A 875 -9.49 23.25 26.50
C THR A 875 -8.34 24.10 25.96
N PRO A 876 -8.54 25.38 25.58
CA PRO A 876 -7.45 26.18 25.05
C PRO A 876 -6.42 26.64 26.10
N LEU A 877 -6.73 26.50 27.39
CA LEU A 877 -5.81 26.78 28.50
C LEU A 877 -5.04 25.53 28.94
N HIS A 878 -5.52 24.34 28.59
CA HIS A 878 -4.94 23.06 28.98
C HIS A 878 -3.55 22.86 28.39
N HIS A 879 -2.60 22.38 29.19
CA HIS A 879 -1.32 21.89 28.69
C HIS A 879 -1.55 20.66 27.81
N THR A 880 -0.76 20.54 26.75
CA THR A 880 -0.99 19.53 25.71
C THR A 880 0.19 18.57 25.66
N TRP A 881 -0.05 17.32 25.28
CA TRP A 881 0.99 16.28 25.30
C TRP A 881 1.21 15.60 23.94
N THR A 882 0.50 16.04 22.90
CA THR A 882 0.73 15.60 21.52
C THR A 882 1.75 16.52 20.85
N TYR A 883 2.58 15.96 19.98
CA TYR A 883 3.78 16.66 19.50
C TYR A 883 3.48 18.02 18.86
N GLN A 884 2.50 18.10 17.95
CA GLN A 884 2.12 19.34 17.29
C GLN A 884 1.52 20.39 18.23
N ALA A 885 0.59 19.96 19.09
CA ALA A 885 -0.05 20.88 20.03
C ALA A 885 0.96 21.40 21.06
N LEU A 886 1.89 20.54 21.50
CA LEU A 886 2.90 20.89 22.48
C LEU A 886 3.94 21.85 21.90
N ILE A 887 4.40 21.63 20.66
CA ILE A 887 5.24 22.58 19.94
C ILE A 887 4.55 23.94 19.83
N HIS A 888 3.26 23.98 19.48
CA HIS A 888 2.49 25.21 19.37
C HIS A 888 2.33 25.96 20.71
N ASP A 889 2.27 25.22 21.81
CA ASP A 889 2.10 25.76 23.15
C ASP A 889 3.41 26.33 23.73
N VAL A 890 4.53 25.64 23.54
CA VAL A 890 5.81 25.99 24.21
C VAL A 890 6.84 26.68 23.31
N LEU A 891 6.74 26.54 21.98
CA LEU A 891 7.67 27.14 21.01
C LEU A 891 6.98 28.18 20.13
N ASP A 892 7.78 29.00 19.46
CA ASP A 892 7.30 29.95 18.46
C ASP A 892 6.98 29.21 17.15
N PHE A 893 5.76 28.70 17.03
CA PHE A 893 5.29 27.88 15.90
C PHE A 893 4.13 28.55 15.16
N HIS A 894 4.40 28.99 13.93
CA HIS A 894 3.43 29.74 13.12
C HIS A 894 3.55 29.31 11.65
N LEU A 895 2.43 29.06 10.97
CA LEU A 895 2.39 28.66 9.55
C LEU A 895 3.31 27.47 9.22
N ASN A 896 3.26 26.43 10.05
CA ASN A 896 4.11 25.24 9.93
C ASN A 896 5.62 25.52 10.02
N ARG A 897 6.03 26.65 10.61
CA ARG A 897 7.42 27.02 10.87
C ARG A 897 7.68 27.20 12.35
N VAL A 898 8.68 26.50 12.87
CA VAL A 898 9.17 26.64 14.25
C VAL A 898 10.39 27.55 14.26
N SER A 899 10.40 28.56 15.12
CA SER A 899 11.55 29.45 15.35
C SER A 899 12.14 29.23 16.73
N MET A 900 13.46 29.02 16.82
CA MET A 900 14.17 28.79 18.08
C MET A 900 15.36 29.74 18.21
N ASP A 901 15.60 30.23 19.41
CA ASP A 901 16.81 30.99 19.76
C ASP A 901 17.98 30.01 19.92
N GLU A 902 19.12 30.29 19.29
CA GLU A 902 20.33 29.47 19.44
C GLU A 902 20.91 29.65 20.86
N SER A 903 20.93 28.59 21.66
CA SER A 903 21.66 28.56 22.94
C SER A 903 23.15 28.47 22.65
N VAL A 904 23.81 29.62 22.59
CA VAL A 904 25.28 29.67 22.57
C VAL A 904 25.75 29.07 23.90
N GLY A 905 26.41 27.92 23.83
CA GLY A 905 27.10 27.32 24.97
C GLY A 905 27.93 28.35 25.72
N SER A 906 27.97 28.25 27.05
CA SER A 906 28.65 29.20 27.92
C SER A 906 30.16 29.20 27.68
N GLU A 907 30.63 29.94 26.68
CA GLU A 907 32.00 30.44 26.64
C GLU A 907 31.97 31.94 26.93
N SER A 908 32.50 32.28 28.09
CA SER A 908 32.74 33.64 28.57
C SER A 908 33.69 34.37 27.62
N SER A 909 33.13 35.08 26.65
CA SER A 909 33.92 36.03 25.85
C SER A 909 34.29 37.25 26.71
N PRO A 910 35.49 37.83 26.54
CA PRO A 910 36.00 38.89 27.40
C PRO A 910 35.16 40.17 27.29
N ALA A 911 35.08 40.91 28.39
CA ALA A 911 34.39 42.18 28.50
C ALA A 911 34.86 43.18 27.40
N GLY A 912 33.95 43.56 26.49
CA GLY A 912 34.21 44.63 25.51
C GLY A 912 33.57 44.50 24.12
N ALA A 913 32.93 43.38 23.76
CA ALA A 913 32.33 43.21 22.44
C ALA A 913 30.85 43.67 22.38
N ARG A 914 30.50 44.40 21.30
CA ARG A 914 29.12 44.80 20.96
C ARG A 914 28.13 43.62 21.08
N PRO A 915 26.86 43.84 21.47
CA PRO A 915 25.88 42.76 21.58
C PRO A 915 25.74 42.06 20.23
N LYS A 916 26.16 40.79 20.16
CA LYS A 916 25.93 39.94 18.99
C LYS A 916 24.42 39.74 18.85
N LYS A 917 23.89 40.05 17.66
CA LYS A 917 22.51 39.77 17.26
C LYS A 917 22.24 38.28 17.52
N LYS A 918 21.28 37.94 18.38
CA LYS A 918 20.85 36.55 18.59
C LYS A 918 20.44 35.98 17.22
N ASN A 919 21.13 34.96 16.72
CA ASN A 919 20.72 34.26 15.51
C ASN A 919 19.54 33.35 15.87
N LYS A 920 18.37 33.62 15.28
CA LYS A 920 17.21 32.72 15.36
C LYS A 920 17.31 31.68 14.25
N LYS A 921 17.18 30.41 14.59
CA LYS A 921 17.13 29.31 13.62
C LYS A 921 15.68 28.88 13.42
N SER A 922 15.24 28.81 12.16
CA SER A 922 13.88 28.44 11.79
C SER A 922 13.85 27.09 11.07
N TYR A 923 12.83 26.28 11.33
CA TYR A 923 12.61 24.97 10.74
C TYR A 923 11.21 24.89 10.15
N ASP A 924 11.10 24.41 8.91
CA ASP A 924 9.83 24.24 8.20
C ASP A 924 9.36 22.77 8.31
N LEU A 925 8.16 22.58 8.86
CA LEU A 925 7.49 21.28 9.06
C LEU A 925 6.48 21.05 7.94
N THR A 926 6.90 20.42 6.84
CA THR A 926 6.11 20.33 5.60
C THR A 926 5.38 19.00 5.44
N SER A 927 4.48 18.90 4.46
CA SER A 927 3.83 17.63 4.08
C SER A 927 4.79 16.59 3.49
N ALA A 928 5.97 17.01 3.02
CA ALA A 928 7.02 16.11 2.54
C ALA A 928 7.81 15.43 3.69
N ASP A 929 7.67 15.94 4.90
CA ASP A 929 8.33 15.40 6.09
C ASP A 929 7.54 14.17 6.62
N MET A 930 8.02 12.98 6.27
CA MET A 930 7.35 11.73 6.64
C MET A 930 7.34 11.48 8.16
N PHE A 931 8.37 11.94 8.87
CA PHE A 931 8.42 11.83 10.33
C PHE A 931 7.33 12.70 10.96
N TRP A 932 7.26 13.97 10.53
CA TRP A 932 6.21 14.88 10.98
C TRP A 932 4.80 14.34 10.67
N GLN A 933 4.54 13.88 9.44
CA GLN A 933 3.21 13.36 9.08
C GLN A 933 2.80 12.15 9.92
N LYS A 934 3.76 11.29 10.28
CA LYS A 934 3.51 10.10 11.10
C LYS A 934 3.28 10.46 12.58
N HIS A 935 4.06 11.39 13.13
CA HIS A 935 4.15 11.61 14.58
C HIS A 935 3.58 12.94 15.10
N LYS A 936 3.12 13.87 14.25
CA LYS A 936 2.55 15.17 14.68
C LYS A 936 1.42 15.04 15.72
N GLY A 937 0.58 14.01 15.57
CA GLY A 937 -0.52 13.70 16.50
C GLY A 937 -0.16 12.70 17.60
N SER A 938 1.05 12.13 17.58
CA SER A 938 1.49 11.16 18.58
C SER A 938 1.81 11.85 19.92
N PRO A 939 1.67 11.14 21.05
CA PRO A 939 2.13 11.62 22.35
C PRO A 939 3.64 11.88 22.34
N PHE A 940 4.09 12.95 23.01
CA PHE A 940 5.50 13.35 23.03
C PHE A 940 6.50 12.24 23.43
N PRO A 941 6.21 11.35 24.42
CA PRO A 941 7.10 10.25 24.75
C PRO A 941 7.38 9.31 23.57
N GLU A 942 6.35 8.97 22.79
CA GLU A 942 6.45 8.12 21.59
C GLU A 942 7.30 8.79 20.51
N VAL A 943 7.17 10.11 20.38
CA VAL A 943 7.98 10.89 19.43
C VAL A 943 9.44 10.90 19.83
N ALA A 944 9.77 11.10 21.10
CA ALA A 944 11.15 11.08 21.58
C ALA A 944 11.83 9.72 21.33
N GLU A 945 11.11 8.61 21.54
CA GLU A 945 11.57 7.26 21.21
C GLU A 945 11.79 7.09 19.71
N SER A 946 10.83 7.52 18.89
CA SER A 946 10.88 7.39 17.43
C SER A 946 12.01 8.22 16.80
N VAL A 947 12.29 9.42 17.32
CA VAL A 947 13.45 10.23 16.89
C VAL A 947 14.75 9.47 17.16
N GLN A 948 14.86 8.85 18.34
CA GLN A 948 16.06 8.09 18.72
C GLN A 948 16.25 6.85 17.82
N GLU A 949 15.17 6.12 17.53
CA GLU A 949 15.20 4.96 16.63
C GLU A 949 15.62 5.34 15.20
N GLU A 950 15.11 6.46 14.66
CA GLU A 950 15.53 6.94 13.34
C GLU A 950 16.99 7.38 13.31
N LEU A 951 17.47 8.02 14.38
CA LEU A 951 18.85 8.45 14.53
C LEU A 951 19.81 7.26 14.63
N ASP A 952 19.45 6.20 15.35
CA ASP A 952 20.25 4.97 15.43
C ASP A 952 20.26 4.21 14.09
N THR A 953 19.11 4.17 13.40
CA THR A 953 19.01 3.64 12.04
C THR A 953 19.89 4.41 11.05
N TYR A 954 19.90 5.75 11.16
CA TYR A 954 20.76 6.59 10.34
C TYR A 954 22.25 6.36 10.62
N ARG A 955 22.65 6.28 11.90
CA ARG A 955 24.05 5.98 12.29
C ARG A 955 24.53 4.65 11.71
N ALA A 956 23.71 3.61 11.76
CA ALA A 956 24.03 2.32 11.15
C ALA A 956 24.26 2.42 9.62
N GLN A 957 23.45 3.23 8.93
CA GLN A 957 23.61 3.50 7.49
C GLN A 957 24.86 4.34 7.19
N GLU A 958 25.17 5.33 8.03
CA GLU A 958 26.38 6.15 7.90
C GLU A 958 27.66 5.32 8.11
N ASP A 959 27.67 4.46 9.12
CA ASP A 959 28.79 3.57 9.43
C ASP A 959 29.03 2.54 8.33
N GLU A 960 27.97 2.05 7.67
CA GLU A 960 28.08 1.24 6.45
C GLU A 960 28.79 2.01 5.33
N VAL A 961 28.39 3.26 5.07
CA VAL A 961 29.01 4.10 4.04
C VAL A 961 30.48 4.42 4.38
N LYS A 962 30.79 4.73 5.65
CA LYS A 962 32.17 4.95 6.12
C LYS A 962 33.02 3.69 5.97
N ARG A 963 32.48 2.51 6.32
CA ARG A 963 33.17 1.23 6.15
C ARG A 963 33.46 0.93 4.68
N LEU A 964 32.50 1.18 3.78
CA LEU A 964 32.70 1.03 2.33
C LEU A 964 33.78 1.99 1.79
N LYS A 965 33.86 3.22 2.31
CA LYS A 965 34.95 4.17 1.98
C LYS A 965 36.31 3.69 2.50
N SER A 966 36.36 3.18 3.73
CA SER A 966 37.59 2.70 4.38
C SER A 966 38.18 1.47 3.67
N ILE A 967 37.34 0.51 3.25
CA ILE A 967 37.75 -0.68 2.49
C ILE A 967 38.50 -0.32 1.19
N MET A 968 38.30 0.88 0.64
CA MET A 968 38.90 1.33 -0.62
C MET A 968 40.14 2.21 -0.47
N GLY A 969 40.66 2.40 0.75
CA GLY A 969 41.95 3.06 0.97
C GLY A 969 41.97 4.56 0.59
N LEU A 970 40.82 5.24 0.64
CA LEU A 970 40.71 6.69 0.36
C LEU A 970 40.98 7.58 1.59
N GLU A 971 41.38 7.00 2.71
CA GLU A 971 41.82 7.74 3.90
C GLU A 971 43.36 7.63 3.99
N GLY A 972 44.05 8.51 3.28
CA GLY A 972 45.50 8.67 3.34
C GLY A 972 45.97 9.71 2.33
N GLU A 973 46.58 10.80 2.81
CA GLU A 973 47.11 11.92 2.03
C GLU A 973 48.39 11.58 1.23
N ASP A 974 48.55 10.36 0.71
CA ASP A 974 49.74 9.97 -0.06
C ASP A 974 49.39 9.64 -1.52
N GLU A 975 49.80 10.53 -2.42
CA GLU A 975 49.77 10.34 -3.87
C GLU A 975 50.70 9.19 -4.29
N GLY A 976 50.12 8.04 -4.65
CA GLY A 976 50.84 6.94 -5.27
C GLY A 976 49.96 6.15 -6.24
N PRO A 977 50.43 5.80 -7.46
CA PRO A 977 49.60 5.18 -8.48
C PRO A 977 49.44 3.68 -8.19
N ILE A 978 48.30 3.27 -7.63
CA ILE A 978 47.99 1.86 -7.41
C ILE A 978 47.28 1.29 -8.64
N SER A 979 48.08 0.72 -9.53
CA SER A 979 47.63 -0.31 -10.47
C SER A 979 47.52 -1.65 -9.75
N SER A 980 46.44 -2.39 -10.06
CA SER A 980 46.22 -3.83 -9.81
C SER A 980 45.69 -4.27 -8.44
N ILE A 981 44.39 -4.07 -8.20
CA ILE A 981 43.56 -5.03 -7.43
C ILE A 981 42.22 -5.24 -8.14
N SER A 982 41.95 -6.50 -8.46
CA SER A 982 40.66 -7.04 -8.91
C SER A 982 39.57 -6.75 -7.86
N MET A 983 38.42 -6.14 -8.21
CA MET A 983 37.12 -6.21 -7.49
C MET A 983 36.01 -5.48 -8.29
N SER A 984 34.99 -6.19 -8.78
CA SER A 984 33.84 -5.60 -9.50
C SER A 984 32.63 -5.28 -8.62
N ASP A 985 32.50 -5.90 -7.45
CA ASP A 985 31.31 -5.77 -6.58
C ASP A 985 31.35 -4.55 -5.66
N ASN A 986 32.55 -4.14 -5.21
CA ASN A 986 32.70 -2.96 -4.34
C ASN A 986 32.45 -1.65 -5.09
N THR A 987 32.80 -1.56 -6.38
CA THR A 987 32.52 -0.38 -7.22
C THR A 987 31.02 -0.19 -7.48
N ALA A 988 30.26 -1.27 -7.64
CA ALA A 988 28.81 -1.21 -7.81
C ALA A 988 28.09 -0.80 -6.51
N LYS A 989 28.52 -1.36 -5.36
CA LYS A 989 28.02 -0.95 -4.03
C LYS A 989 28.33 0.52 -3.73
N LEU A 990 29.50 1.01 -4.14
CA LEU A 990 29.87 2.41 -3.93
C LEU A 990 29.14 3.36 -4.88
N THR A 991 28.90 2.95 -6.13
CA THR A 991 28.06 3.73 -7.07
C THR A 991 26.61 3.83 -6.55
N SER A 992 26.09 2.74 -5.98
CA SER A 992 24.79 2.74 -5.29
C SER A 992 24.79 3.65 -4.05
N ALA A 993 25.80 3.55 -3.19
CA ALA A 993 25.93 4.39 -1.99
C ALA A 993 26.12 5.89 -2.32
N VAL A 994 26.81 6.22 -3.42
CA VAL A 994 26.96 7.60 -3.91
C VAL A 994 25.64 8.11 -4.49
N SER A 995 24.87 7.26 -5.19
CA SER A 995 23.55 7.64 -5.69
C SER A 995 22.52 7.86 -4.59
N SER A 996 22.63 7.18 -3.44
CA SER A 996 21.75 7.37 -2.27
C SER A 996 22.21 8.47 -1.31
N LEU A 997 23.38 9.08 -1.53
CA LEU A 997 23.93 10.10 -0.63
C LEU A 997 23.01 11.34 -0.48
N PRO A 998 22.39 11.89 -1.55
CA PRO A 998 21.47 13.02 -1.40
C PRO A 998 20.25 12.69 -0.54
N GLU A 999 19.71 11.47 -0.67
CA GLU A 999 18.59 10.99 0.15
C GLU A 999 18.99 10.82 1.62
N LEU A 1000 20.18 10.29 1.89
CA LEU A 1000 20.73 10.16 3.24
C LEU A 1000 21.00 11.53 3.88
N LEU A 1001 21.48 12.52 3.12
CA LEU A 1001 21.69 13.88 3.60
C LEU A 1001 20.38 14.58 3.95
N GLU A 1002 19.34 14.41 3.11
CA GLU A 1002 18.01 14.95 3.42
C GLU A 1002 17.39 14.26 4.63
N LYS A 1003 17.52 12.92 4.73
CA LYS A 1003 17.09 12.17 5.91
C LYS A 1003 17.79 12.66 7.19
N LYS A 1004 19.11 12.88 7.13
CA LYS A 1004 19.86 13.48 8.25
C LYS A 1004 19.30 14.83 8.63
N ARG A 1005 19.05 15.71 7.64
CA ARG A 1005 18.53 17.06 7.87
C ARG A 1005 17.18 17.02 8.61
N LEU A 1006 16.30 16.09 8.26
CA LEU A 1006 15.00 15.89 8.93
C LEU A 1006 15.16 15.33 10.36
N ILE A 1007 16.04 14.35 10.55
CA ILE A 1007 16.34 13.80 11.88
C ILE A 1007 16.92 14.89 12.79
N ASP A 1008 17.89 15.67 12.30
CA ASP A 1008 18.49 16.79 13.03
C ASP A 1008 17.43 17.84 13.37
N LEU A 1009 16.50 18.13 12.45
CA LEU A 1009 15.36 19.03 12.69
C LEU A 1009 14.53 18.55 13.89
N HIS A 1010 14.03 17.31 13.84
CA HIS A 1010 13.17 16.78 14.89
C HIS A 1010 13.90 16.57 16.21
N THR A 1011 15.19 16.20 16.18
CA THR A 1011 16.04 16.13 17.37
C THR A 1011 16.16 17.49 18.06
N ASN A 1012 16.42 18.56 17.29
CA ASN A 1012 16.52 19.91 17.85
C ASN A 1012 15.20 20.40 18.42
N VAL A 1013 14.08 20.19 17.70
CA VAL A 1013 12.75 20.59 18.16
C VAL A 1013 12.34 19.80 19.41
N ALA A 1014 12.52 18.47 19.42
CA ALA A 1014 12.18 17.64 20.57
C ALA A 1014 13.03 17.98 21.80
N THR A 1015 14.32 18.31 21.62
CA THR A 1015 15.20 18.76 22.71
C THR A 1015 14.71 20.08 23.30
N ALA A 1016 14.37 21.06 22.46
CA ALA A 1016 13.86 22.35 22.94
C ALA A 1016 12.52 22.20 23.69
N VAL A 1017 11.62 21.34 23.21
CA VAL A 1017 10.37 21.01 23.92
C VAL A 1017 10.68 20.36 25.27
N LEU A 1018 11.60 19.39 25.33
CA LEU A 1018 11.98 18.71 26.56
C LEU A 1018 12.58 19.67 27.60
N ASP A 1019 13.38 20.64 27.16
CA ASP A 1019 13.93 21.68 28.02
C ASP A 1019 12.82 22.54 28.65
N HIS A 1020 11.78 22.89 27.89
CA HIS A 1020 10.60 23.59 28.42
C HIS A 1020 9.81 22.73 29.40
N ILE A 1021 9.61 21.44 29.13
CA ILE A 1021 8.91 20.53 30.06
C ILE A 1021 9.66 20.48 31.40
N LYS A 1022 10.97 20.21 31.37
CA LYS A 1022 11.78 20.06 32.58
C LYS A 1022 11.91 21.35 33.38
N SER A 1023 12.22 22.46 32.71
CA SER A 1023 12.45 23.75 33.39
C SER A 1023 11.19 24.31 34.06
N ARG A 1024 10.00 24.00 33.52
CA ARG A 1024 8.71 24.49 34.05
C ARG A 1024 7.94 23.43 34.84
N LYS A 1025 8.42 22.18 34.91
CA LYS A 1025 7.71 21.02 35.49
C LYS A 1025 6.31 20.82 34.87
N LEU A 1026 6.20 20.94 33.54
CA LEU A 1026 4.89 20.90 32.85
C LEU A 1026 4.16 19.57 33.00
N ASP A 1027 4.90 18.50 33.30
CA ASP A 1027 4.37 17.16 33.58
C ASP A 1027 3.44 17.16 34.80
N VAL A 1028 3.81 17.92 35.84
CA VAL A 1028 2.99 18.09 37.05
C VAL A 1028 1.74 18.91 36.74
N TYR A 1029 1.89 20.04 36.02
CA TYR A 1029 0.75 20.89 35.64
C TYR A 1029 -0.27 20.11 34.81
N PHE A 1030 0.18 19.38 33.80
CA PHE A 1030 -0.66 18.54 32.97
C PHE A 1030 -1.47 17.51 33.79
N GLU A 1031 -0.84 16.84 34.75
CA GLU A 1031 -1.54 15.87 35.60
C GLU A 1031 -2.64 16.50 36.45
N TYR A 1032 -2.36 17.66 37.06
CA TYR A 1032 -3.35 18.41 37.84
C TYR A 1032 -4.53 18.85 36.96
N GLU A 1033 -4.25 19.39 35.78
CA GLU A 1033 -5.28 19.88 34.87
C GLU A 1033 -6.17 18.74 34.34
N GLU A 1034 -5.59 17.60 33.95
CA GLU A 1034 -6.35 16.39 33.54
C GLU A 1034 -7.26 15.89 34.67
N LYS A 1035 -6.79 15.89 35.92
CA LYS A 1035 -7.62 15.55 37.08
C LYS A 1035 -8.78 16.54 37.23
N LEU A 1036 -8.55 17.84 37.06
CA LEU A 1036 -9.57 18.88 37.13
C LEU A 1036 -10.60 18.79 36.00
N MET A 1037 -10.15 18.60 34.75
CA MET A 1037 -11.03 18.48 33.57
C MET A 1037 -11.83 17.18 33.58
N SER A 1038 -11.29 16.10 34.15
CA SER A 1038 -12.00 14.83 34.34
C SER A 1038 -12.91 14.81 35.58
N LYS A 1039 -12.95 15.90 36.36
CA LYS A 1039 -13.70 16.05 37.63
C LYS A 1039 -13.27 15.05 38.71
N SER A 1040 -12.02 14.62 38.69
CA SER A 1040 -11.42 13.78 39.72
C SER A 1040 -10.97 14.62 40.91
N THR A 1041 -10.88 14.02 42.10
CA THR A 1041 -10.36 14.68 43.30
C THR A 1041 -8.86 14.88 43.22
N LEU A 1042 -8.37 16.08 43.57
CA LEU A 1042 -6.94 16.32 43.74
C LEU A 1042 -6.47 15.75 45.08
N GLU A 1043 -5.30 15.12 45.09
CA GLU A 1043 -4.68 14.53 46.30
C GLU A 1043 -3.94 15.59 47.12
N GLU A 1044 -3.36 16.58 46.43
CA GLU A 1044 -2.60 17.70 47.00
C GLU A 1044 -3.32 19.03 46.73
N SER A 1045 -3.02 20.05 47.56
CA SER A 1045 -3.68 21.35 47.46
C SER A 1045 -3.18 22.12 46.23
N LEU A 1046 -4.13 22.66 45.45
CA LEU A 1046 -3.83 23.54 44.31
C LEU A 1046 -3.01 24.78 44.72
N LEU A 1047 -3.17 25.23 45.97
CA LEU A 1047 -2.46 26.40 46.48
C LEU A 1047 -0.95 26.14 46.61
N ASP A 1048 -0.54 24.89 46.86
CA ASP A 1048 0.86 24.51 47.08
C ASP A 1048 1.64 24.61 45.76
N ILE A 1049 1.08 24.09 44.67
CA ILE A 1049 1.70 24.17 43.34
C ILE A 1049 1.73 25.61 42.78
N ILE A 1050 0.69 26.42 43.04
CA ILE A 1050 0.68 27.84 42.65
C ILE A 1050 1.77 28.60 43.41
N SER A 1051 1.99 28.29 44.69
CA SER A 1051 2.93 29.01 45.54
C SER A 1051 4.40 28.56 45.38
N ASP A 1052 4.65 27.41 44.74
CA ASP A 1052 6.00 26.88 44.52
C ASP A 1052 6.81 27.80 43.55
N PRO A 1053 7.92 28.42 43.98
CA PRO A 1053 8.74 29.28 43.12
C PRO A 1053 9.52 28.48 42.05
N ASP A 1054 9.72 27.18 42.24
CA ASP A 1054 10.49 26.31 41.36
C ASP A 1054 9.61 25.53 40.36
N ALA A 1055 8.30 25.78 40.33
CA ALA A 1055 7.35 25.10 39.44
C ALA A 1055 6.52 26.08 38.60
N GLY A 1056 6.65 25.97 37.28
CA GLY A 1056 5.86 26.72 36.29
C GLY A 1056 6.18 28.21 36.22
N THR A 1057 5.78 28.81 35.10
CA THR A 1057 5.79 30.27 34.91
C THR A 1057 4.53 30.91 35.54
N PRO A 1058 4.48 32.24 35.70
CA PRO A 1058 3.25 32.93 36.07
C PRO A 1058 2.06 32.61 35.14
N GLU A 1059 2.35 32.37 33.86
CA GLU A 1059 1.35 31.94 32.88
C GLU A 1059 0.79 30.54 33.21
N ASP A 1060 1.64 29.57 33.54
CA ASP A 1060 1.24 28.19 33.87
C ASP A 1060 0.36 28.14 35.12
N LYS A 1061 0.74 28.92 36.13
CA LYS A 1061 -0.04 29.08 37.38
C LYS A 1061 -1.40 29.69 37.12
N MET A 1062 -1.46 30.70 36.25
CA MET A 1062 -2.72 31.31 35.84
C MET A 1062 -3.60 30.33 35.07
N ARG A 1063 -3.04 29.57 34.11
CA ARG A 1063 -3.76 28.52 33.33
C ARG A 1063 -4.41 27.52 34.26
N LEU A 1064 -3.63 26.93 35.15
CA LEU A 1064 -4.08 25.93 36.11
C LEU A 1064 -5.24 26.46 36.97
N PHE A 1065 -5.10 27.69 37.50
CA PHE A 1065 -6.15 28.31 38.30
C PHE A 1065 -7.41 28.60 37.48
N LEU A 1066 -7.29 29.12 36.26
CA LEU A 1066 -8.43 29.38 35.39
C LEU A 1066 -9.17 28.07 35.04
N ILE A 1067 -8.44 26.99 34.73
CA ILE A 1067 -9.02 25.67 34.48
C ILE A 1067 -9.80 25.20 35.71
N PHE A 1068 -9.19 25.24 36.91
CA PHE A 1068 -9.86 24.91 38.17
C PHE A 1068 -11.15 25.73 38.35
N TYR A 1069 -11.07 27.04 38.14
CA TYR A 1069 -12.22 27.91 38.33
C TYR A 1069 -13.30 27.69 37.28
N ILE A 1070 -12.97 27.37 36.02
CA ILE A 1070 -13.95 27.09 34.97
C ILE A 1070 -14.66 25.76 35.24
N THR A 1071 -13.92 24.70 35.60
CA THR A 1071 -14.46 23.34 35.78
C THR A 1071 -15.15 23.10 37.13
N ALA A 1072 -14.92 23.98 38.12
CA ALA A 1072 -15.53 23.86 39.45
C ALA A 1072 -17.07 23.85 39.41
N LEU A 1073 -17.68 22.75 39.89
CA LEU A 1073 -19.14 22.55 39.97
C LEU A 1073 -19.82 23.44 41.02
N GLN A 1074 -19.14 23.68 42.14
CA GLN A 1074 -19.61 24.55 43.21
C GLN A 1074 -18.94 25.93 43.10
N PRO A 1075 -19.64 27.02 43.44
CA PRO A 1075 -19.00 28.33 43.54
C PRO A 1075 -17.93 28.30 44.63
N THR A 1076 -16.69 28.64 44.24
CA THR A 1076 -15.60 28.87 45.17
C THR A 1076 -16.00 29.99 46.15
N SER A 1077 -15.76 29.80 47.45
CA SER A 1077 -16.06 30.83 48.45
C SER A 1077 -15.24 32.09 48.17
N GLU A 1078 -15.75 33.28 48.52
CA GLU A 1078 -14.99 34.53 48.30
C GLU A 1078 -13.68 34.54 49.10
N ILE A 1079 -13.67 33.90 50.27
CA ILE A 1079 -12.48 33.78 51.12
C ILE A 1079 -11.41 32.92 50.43
N ASP A 1080 -11.76 31.76 49.89
CA ASP A 1080 -10.82 30.89 49.19
C ASP A 1080 -10.34 31.54 47.90
N LEU A 1081 -11.24 32.21 47.17
CA LEU A 1081 -10.91 32.93 45.95
C LEU A 1081 -9.88 34.05 46.19
N ASP A 1082 -10.02 34.80 47.29
CA ASP A 1082 -9.07 35.86 47.63
C ASP A 1082 -7.71 35.30 48.09
N GLN A 1083 -7.66 34.11 48.69
CA GLN A 1083 -6.39 33.41 48.95
C GLN A 1083 -5.67 33.05 47.66
N TYR A 1084 -6.37 32.47 46.67
CA TYR A 1084 -5.77 32.15 45.38
C TYR A 1084 -5.30 33.40 44.63
N LYS A 1085 -6.09 34.48 44.62
CA LYS A 1085 -5.67 35.76 44.00
C LYS A 1085 -4.40 36.31 44.64
N LYS A 1086 -4.27 36.22 45.97
CA LYS A 1086 -3.08 36.66 46.67
C LYS A 1086 -1.85 35.84 46.25
N ALA A 1087 -1.96 34.51 46.22
CA ALA A 1087 -0.87 33.65 45.77
C ALA A 1087 -0.47 33.90 44.30
N LEU A 1088 -1.44 34.15 43.43
CA LEU A 1088 -1.20 34.52 42.03
C LEU A 1088 -0.49 35.89 41.90
N LEU A 1089 -0.89 36.89 42.70
CA LEU A 1089 -0.22 38.19 42.73
C LEU A 1089 1.21 38.09 43.26
N ASP A 1090 1.41 37.33 44.33
CA ASP A 1090 2.72 37.14 44.96
C ASP A 1090 3.72 36.45 43.99
N THR A 1091 3.21 35.68 43.02
CA THR A 1091 4.00 35.03 41.95
C THR A 1091 4.12 35.85 40.67
N GLY A 1092 3.59 37.08 40.65
CA GLY A 1092 3.71 38.02 39.52
C GLY A 1092 2.66 37.85 38.43
N CYS A 1093 1.55 37.17 38.69
CA CYS A 1093 0.47 37.00 37.71
C CYS A 1093 -0.42 38.25 37.60
N ASP A 1094 -0.87 38.56 36.38
CA ASP A 1094 -1.94 39.54 36.14
C ASP A 1094 -3.31 38.93 36.47
N LEU A 1095 -4.10 39.60 37.31
CA LEU A 1095 -5.44 39.12 37.71
C LEU A 1095 -6.56 39.51 36.73
N SER A 1096 -6.27 40.28 35.68
CA SER A 1096 -7.28 40.70 34.69
C SER A 1096 -8.03 39.51 34.06
N PRO A 1097 -7.36 38.41 33.63
CA PRO A 1097 -8.06 37.21 33.14
C PRO A 1097 -9.07 36.62 34.13
N VAL A 1098 -8.72 36.61 35.42
CA VAL A 1098 -9.60 36.10 36.50
C VAL A 1098 -10.87 36.96 36.62
N ASN A 1099 -10.73 38.28 36.48
CA ASN A 1099 -11.86 39.20 36.53
C ASN A 1099 -12.86 38.94 35.40
N TYR A 1100 -12.36 38.71 34.18
CA TYR A 1100 -13.20 38.39 33.04
C TYR A 1100 -13.88 37.03 33.20
N ILE A 1101 -13.12 35.98 33.54
CA ILE A 1101 -13.67 34.63 33.73
C ILE A 1101 -14.69 34.58 34.89
N LYS A 1102 -14.51 35.39 35.94
CA LYS A 1102 -15.51 35.55 37.01
C LYS A 1102 -16.83 36.10 36.46
N GLN A 1103 -16.78 37.11 35.59
CA GLN A 1103 -17.96 37.69 34.95
C GLN A 1103 -18.61 36.69 34.00
N TRP A 1104 -17.82 36.07 33.11
CA TRP A 1104 -18.28 35.04 32.19
C TRP A 1104 -19.01 33.89 32.91
N LYS A 1105 -18.41 33.34 33.98
CA LYS A 1105 -19.03 32.26 34.76
C LYS A 1105 -20.35 32.68 35.43
N ALA A 1106 -20.50 33.96 35.78
CA ALA A 1106 -21.76 34.50 36.29
C ALA A 1106 -22.83 34.57 35.19
N PHE A 1107 -22.48 34.99 33.96
CA PHE A 1107 -23.39 35.03 32.82
C PHE A 1107 -23.82 33.62 32.37
N THR A 1108 -22.89 32.65 32.30
CA THR A 1108 -23.21 31.27 31.89
C THR A 1108 -24.16 30.58 32.88
N LYS A 1109 -24.11 30.91 34.18
CA LYS A 1109 -25.08 30.42 35.18
C LYS A 1109 -26.49 30.94 34.94
N ILE A 1110 -26.65 32.11 34.31
CA ILE A 1110 -27.95 32.75 34.04
C ILE A 1110 -28.58 32.20 32.75
N ALA A 1111 -27.78 31.73 31.77
CA ALA A 1111 -28.21 31.29 30.44
C ALA A 1111 -28.57 29.78 30.29
N ALA A 1112 -28.38 28.97 31.34
CA ALA A 1112 -28.76 27.54 31.50
C ALA A 1112 -27.86 26.42 30.91
N THR A 1113 -27.92 25.28 31.64
CA THR A 1113 -27.32 23.93 31.54
C THR A 1113 -25.79 23.82 31.64
N PRO A 1114 -25.23 23.15 32.68
CA PRO A 1114 -23.78 23.02 32.87
C PRO A 1114 -23.13 22.20 31.74
N SER A 1115 -22.13 22.79 31.07
CA SER A 1115 -21.22 22.12 30.13
C SER A 1115 -20.60 20.90 30.81
N ASN A 1116 -21.08 19.71 30.44
CA ASN A 1116 -20.85 18.53 31.25
C ASN A 1116 -19.53 17.87 30.84
N TYR A 1117 -18.39 18.24 31.43
CA TYR A 1117 -17.15 17.47 31.25
C TYR A 1117 -17.32 16.10 31.93
N GLY A 1118 -17.37 15.01 31.16
CA GLY A 1118 -17.39 13.62 31.65
C GLY A 1118 -18.74 12.89 31.61
N ASN A 1119 -18.89 11.94 30.67
CA ASN A 1119 -18.96 10.49 30.92
C ASN A 1119 -19.04 9.79 29.54
N SER A 1120 -17.89 9.44 28.97
CA SER A 1120 -17.81 8.63 27.74
C SER A 1120 -16.66 7.64 27.93
N GLY A 1121 -16.91 6.37 27.59
CA GLY A 1121 -16.12 5.22 28.00
C GLY A 1121 -14.61 5.41 27.86
N VAL A 1122 -13.90 5.35 28.99
CA VAL A 1122 -12.45 5.44 29.08
C VAL A 1122 -11.86 4.17 28.46
N LYS A 1123 -11.12 4.31 27.36
CA LYS A 1123 -10.20 3.25 26.89
C LYS A 1123 -8.78 3.70 27.23
N PRO A 1124 -8.07 3.02 28.14
CA PRO A 1124 -6.64 3.25 28.30
C PRO A 1124 -5.90 2.81 27.03
N MET A 1125 -4.97 3.62 26.52
CA MET A 1125 -4.03 3.14 25.51
C MET A 1125 -3.05 2.15 26.17
N GLY A 1126 -3.22 0.86 25.87
CA GLY A 1126 -2.40 -0.23 26.38
C GLY A 1126 -1.05 -0.35 25.69
N LEU A 1127 -0.22 0.71 25.70
CA LEU A 1127 1.16 0.67 25.17
C LEU A 1127 2.24 1.08 26.18
N PHE A 1128 1.88 1.65 27.33
CA PHE A 1128 2.87 2.21 28.25
C PHE A 1128 3.57 1.20 29.19
N SER A 1129 3.20 -0.08 29.18
CA SER A 1129 3.83 -1.09 30.07
C SER A 1129 5.15 -1.66 29.54
N ARG A 1130 5.50 -1.44 28.26
CA ARG A 1130 6.75 -1.94 27.63
C ARG A 1130 7.94 -0.99 27.75
N VAL A 1131 7.71 0.25 28.19
CA VAL A 1131 8.69 1.34 28.24
C VAL A 1131 9.61 1.27 29.47
N MET A 1132 9.38 0.35 30.42
CA MET A 1132 10.16 0.29 31.65
C MET A 1132 11.53 -0.43 31.57
N ASN A 1133 11.88 -1.11 30.46
CA ASN A 1133 13.07 -1.99 30.43
C ASN A 1133 14.11 -1.75 29.31
N SER A 1134 14.05 -0.66 28.54
CA SER A 1134 15.14 -0.33 27.58
C SER A 1134 15.64 1.09 27.82
N GLY A 1135 16.79 1.18 28.49
CA GLY A 1135 17.44 2.44 28.82
C GLY A 1135 17.84 3.24 27.58
N SER A 1136 17.22 4.41 27.42
CA SER A 1136 17.79 5.52 26.67
C SER A 1136 18.35 6.54 27.67
N GLN A 1137 19.59 6.96 27.47
CA GLN A 1137 20.25 8.02 28.26
C GLN A 1137 19.60 9.39 28.09
N PHE A 1138 18.69 9.53 27.11
CA PHE A 1138 18.15 10.81 26.67
C PHE A 1138 16.89 11.24 27.45
N VAL A 1139 16.01 10.32 27.87
CA VAL A 1139 14.69 10.71 28.43
C VAL A 1139 14.08 9.64 29.33
N MET A 1140 14.40 9.54 30.63
CA MET A 1140 13.68 8.56 31.48
C MET A 1140 13.38 8.94 32.93
N GLU A 1141 13.73 10.12 33.42
CA GLU A 1141 13.55 10.43 34.86
C GLU A 1141 12.30 11.27 35.20
N GLY A 1142 11.54 11.76 34.22
CA GLY A 1142 10.37 12.65 34.47
C GLY A 1142 9.08 12.38 33.68
N VAL A 1143 9.01 11.40 32.77
CA VAL A 1143 7.87 11.23 31.83
C VAL A 1143 7.18 9.86 31.96
N LYS A 1144 7.54 9.08 32.99
CA LYS A 1144 7.19 7.65 33.12
C LYS A 1144 5.74 7.33 33.49
N HIS A 1145 4.91 8.32 33.84
CA HIS A 1145 3.56 8.09 34.40
C HIS A 1145 2.38 8.72 33.64
N LEU A 1146 2.61 9.40 32.51
CA LEU A 1146 1.54 10.14 31.82
C LEU A 1146 0.92 9.33 30.68
N VAL A 1147 -0.01 8.44 31.02
CA VAL A 1147 -0.90 7.79 30.03
C VAL A 1147 -2.04 8.75 29.68
N LEU A 1148 -2.05 9.24 28.44
CA LEU A 1148 -3.15 10.05 27.92
C LEU A 1148 -4.45 9.24 27.89
N LYS A 1149 -5.50 9.75 28.54
CA LYS A 1149 -6.85 9.19 28.46
C LYS A 1149 -7.58 9.85 27.30
N GLN A 1150 -8.17 9.05 26.41
CA GLN A 1150 -8.99 9.61 25.33
C GLN A 1150 -10.34 10.11 25.89
N HIS A 1151 -10.54 11.42 25.82
CA HIS A 1151 -11.80 12.08 26.12
C HIS A 1151 -12.31 12.84 24.90
N ASN A 1152 -13.59 12.66 24.54
CA ASN A 1152 -14.21 13.50 23.52
C ASN A 1152 -14.45 14.90 24.10
N LEU A 1153 -13.80 15.90 23.52
CA LEU A 1153 -13.97 17.31 23.88
C LEU A 1153 -15.39 17.80 23.59
N PRO A 1154 -15.87 18.91 24.20
CA PRO A 1154 -17.21 19.45 23.97
C PRO A 1154 -17.60 19.55 22.49
N VAL A 1155 -16.72 20.11 21.65
CA VAL A 1155 -16.97 20.26 20.21
C VAL A 1155 -17.12 18.90 19.50
N THR A 1156 -16.29 17.91 19.83
CA THR A 1156 -16.33 16.56 19.28
C THR A 1156 -17.62 15.83 19.67
N ARG A 1157 -18.12 16.04 20.89
CA ARG A 1157 -19.39 15.45 21.35
C ARG A 1157 -20.60 16.04 20.64
N ILE A 1158 -20.61 17.37 20.47
CA ILE A 1158 -21.64 18.07 19.71
C ILE A 1158 -21.65 17.59 18.27
N LEU A 1159 -20.48 17.49 17.65
CA LEU A 1159 -20.32 16.94 16.32
C LEU A 1159 -20.88 15.51 16.24
N ASP A 1160 -20.52 14.62 17.18
CA ASP A 1160 -21.01 13.24 17.18
C ASP A 1160 -22.54 13.17 17.23
N ASN A 1161 -23.15 13.97 18.10
CA ASN A 1161 -24.61 14.00 18.24
C ASN A 1161 -25.29 14.51 16.96
N LEU A 1162 -24.76 15.58 16.34
CA LEU A 1162 -25.31 16.16 15.12
C LEU A 1162 -25.09 15.26 13.90
N MET A 1163 -23.91 14.63 13.77
CA MET A 1163 -23.61 13.71 12.66
C MET A 1163 -24.45 12.43 12.72
N GLU A 1164 -24.70 11.91 13.93
CA GLU A 1164 -25.51 10.70 14.14
C GLU A 1164 -27.01 11.00 14.31
N MET A 1165 -27.41 12.29 14.27
CA MET A 1165 -28.79 12.74 14.50
C MET A 1165 -29.40 12.23 15.82
N LYS A 1166 -28.57 12.15 16.87
CA LYS A 1166 -28.98 11.79 18.23
C LYS A 1166 -29.65 12.99 18.90
N SER A 1167 -30.78 12.77 19.56
CA SER A 1167 -31.36 13.81 20.43
C SER A 1167 -30.51 13.92 21.68
N ASN A 1168 -30.12 15.16 21.99
CA ASN A 1168 -29.33 15.50 23.16
C ASN A 1168 -29.70 16.95 23.55
N PRO A 1169 -29.96 17.22 24.84
CA PRO A 1169 -30.27 18.58 25.30
C PRO A 1169 -29.30 19.66 24.82
N GLU A 1170 -28.01 19.35 24.67
CA GLU A 1170 -27.00 20.30 24.19
C GLU A 1170 -27.12 20.64 22.69
N THR A 1171 -27.72 19.75 21.88
CA THR A 1171 -27.79 19.90 20.42
C THR A 1171 -29.20 20.09 19.87
N ASP A 1172 -30.23 19.83 20.67
CA ASP A 1172 -31.63 19.91 20.25
C ASP A 1172 -32.04 21.36 19.89
N ASP A 1173 -31.42 22.36 20.53
CA ASP A 1173 -31.67 23.79 20.27
C ASP A 1173 -30.90 24.37 19.07
N TYR A 1174 -29.99 23.60 18.46
CA TYR A 1174 -29.19 24.05 17.32
C TYR A 1174 -30.08 24.36 16.13
N ARG A 1175 -29.97 25.59 15.59
CA ARG A 1175 -30.68 26.01 14.37
C ARG A 1175 -30.26 25.17 13.17
N TYR A 1176 -31.14 25.11 12.18
CA TYR A 1176 -30.95 24.39 10.92
C TYR A 1176 -31.15 25.36 9.76
N PHE A 1177 -30.15 25.49 8.90
CA PHE A 1177 -30.26 26.24 7.65
C PHE A 1177 -29.89 25.34 6.46
N ASP A 1178 -30.74 25.37 5.42
CA ASP A 1178 -30.46 24.73 4.15
C ASP A 1178 -30.44 25.77 3.02
N PRO A 1179 -29.26 26.23 2.57
CA PRO A 1179 -29.12 27.22 1.51
C PRO A 1179 -29.72 26.80 0.16
N LYS A 1180 -29.86 25.50 -0.13
CA LYS A 1180 -30.45 25.01 -1.40
C LYS A 1180 -31.98 25.09 -1.39
N MET A 1181 -32.62 25.17 -0.23
CA MET A 1181 -34.08 25.31 -0.14
C MET A 1181 -34.51 26.75 -0.39
N LEU A 1182 -34.72 27.13 -1.65
CA LEU A 1182 -35.11 28.49 -2.05
C LEU A 1182 -36.46 28.98 -1.47
N ARG A 1183 -37.31 28.04 -1.01
CA ARG A 1183 -38.56 28.29 -0.28
C ARG A 1183 -38.66 27.27 0.86
N GLY A 1184 -38.27 27.63 2.08
CA GLY A 1184 -38.41 26.78 3.27
C GLY A 1184 -38.80 27.62 4.47
N SER A 1185 -39.81 27.19 5.22
CA SER A 1185 -40.17 27.81 6.49
C SER A 1185 -38.99 27.70 7.44
N GLU A 1186 -38.70 28.76 8.18
CA GLU A 1186 -37.84 28.67 9.35
C GLU A 1186 -38.31 27.48 10.20
N SER A 1187 -37.39 26.60 10.62
CA SER A 1187 -37.53 25.59 11.70
C SER A 1187 -37.89 24.12 11.44
N SER A 1188 -38.14 23.61 10.21
CA SER A 1188 -38.43 22.15 10.07
C SER A 1188 -37.23 21.31 9.59
N ILE A 1189 -36.54 20.67 10.54
CA ILE A 1189 -35.55 19.62 10.24
C ILE A 1189 -36.26 18.51 9.44
N PRO A 1190 -35.73 18.06 8.28
CA PRO A 1190 -36.33 16.98 7.51
C PRO A 1190 -36.52 15.72 8.37
N ARG A 1191 -37.71 15.10 8.34
CA ARG A 1191 -38.04 13.89 9.14
C ARG A 1191 -37.18 12.66 8.82
N ASN A 1192 -36.33 12.71 7.79
CA ASN A 1192 -35.55 11.58 7.31
C ASN A 1192 -34.18 11.55 8.02
N LYS A 1193 -34.01 10.59 8.94
CA LYS A 1193 -32.88 10.49 9.89
C LYS A 1193 -31.69 9.70 9.33
N ASN A 1194 -31.10 10.15 8.23
CA ASN A 1194 -29.84 9.55 7.79
C ASN A 1194 -28.66 10.27 8.45
N PRO A 1195 -27.70 9.53 9.05
CA PRO A 1195 -26.47 10.11 9.57
C PRO A 1195 -25.65 10.77 8.46
N PHE A 1196 -24.94 11.86 8.79
CA PHE A 1196 -24.01 12.51 7.88
C PHE A 1196 -22.70 11.73 7.80
N GLN A 1197 -22.14 11.59 6.59
CA GLN A 1197 -20.82 10.99 6.38
C GLN A 1197 -19.70 12.03 6.45
N GLU A 1198 -19.99 13.28 6.09
CA GLU A 1198 -19.02 14.37 6.02
C GLU A 1198 -19.50 15.54 6.87
N ALA A 1199 -18.58 16.11 7.64
CA ALA A 1199 -18.84 17.31 8.41
C ALA A 1199 -17.66 18.28 8.38
N ILE A 1200 -17.98 19.56 8.47
CA ILE A 1200 -17.05 20.67 8.61
C ILE A 1200 -17.39 21.36 9.93
N VAL A 1201 -16.44 21.42 10.85
CA VAL A 1201 -16.59 22.10 12.14
C VAL A 1201 -15.87 23.42 12.07
N PHE A 1202 -16.54 24.52 12.41
CA PHE A 1202 -15.92 25.84 12.47
C PHE A 1202 -16.11 26.52 13.82
N MET A 1203 -15.01 26.89 14.46
CA MET A 1203 -15.00 27.58 15.74
C MET A 1203 -14.85 29.10 15.58
N VAL A 1204 -15.89 29.84 15.96
CA VAL A 1204 -15.90 31.29 16.03
C VAL A 1204 -15.27 31.76 17.34
N GLY A 1205 -14.32 32.68 17.27
CA GLY A 1205 -13.54 33.12 18.44
C GLY A 1205 -12.29 32.28 18.68
N GLY A 1206 -11.80 31.60 17.65
CA GLY A 1206 -10.49 30.96 17.62
C GLY A 1206 -10.46 29.51 18.07
N GLY A 1207 -9.49 28.78 17.54
CA GLY A 1207 -9.29 27.34 17.67
C GLY A 1207 -7.89 26.96 18.14
N ASN A 1208 -7.66 25.68 18.36
CA ASN A 1208 -6.37 25.13 18.78
C ASN A 1208 -6.13 23.72 18.22
N TYR A 1209 -4.87 23.27 18.27
CA TYR A 1209 -4.48 21.95 17.78
C TYR A 1209 -5.02 20.78 18.64
N VAL A 1210 -5.42 21.02 19.89
CA VAL A 1210 -5.99 19.98 20.76
C VAL A 1210 -7.37 19.56 20.24
N GLU A 1211 -8.20 20.54 19.89
CA GLU A 1211 -9.50 20.31 19.27
C GLU A 1211 -9.37 19.61 17.93
N TYR A 1212 -8.45 20.09 17.09
CA TYR A 1212 -8.14 19.45 15.81
C TYR A 1212 -7.74 17.98 16.00
N GLN A 1213 -6.77 17.69 16.87
CA GLN A 1213 -6.31 16.33 17.11
C GLN A 1213 -7.42 15.42 17.66
N ASN A 1214 -8.29 15.96 18.54
CA ASN A 1214 -9.42 15.20 19.06
C ASN A 1214 -10.44 14.82 17.97
N LEU A 1215 -10.67 15.70 16.99
CA LEU A 1215 -11.51 15.42 15.82
C LEU A 1215 -10.86 14.43 14.84
N VAL A 1216 -9.53 14.50 14.68
CA VAL A 1216 -8.76 13.50 13.91
C VAL A 1216 -8.90 12.12 14.55
N ASP A 1217 -8.74 12.02 15.87
CA ASP A 1217 -8.87 10.76 16.61
C ASP A 1217 -10.31 10.21 16.56
N TYR A 1218 -11.30 11.09 16.66
CA TYR A 1218 -12.72 10.74 16.44
C TYR A 1218 -12.94 10.11 15.05
N THR A 1219 -12.35 10.71 14.02
CA THR A 1219 -12.48 10.23 12.63
C THR A 1219 -11.77 8.89 12.44
N LYS A 1220 -10.57 8.71 13.01
CA LYS A 1220 -9.85 7.42 13.03
C LYS A 1220 -10.66 6.32 13.73
N ALA A 1221 -11.40 6.66 14.79
CA ALA A 1221 -12.25 5.72 15.51
C ALA A 1221 -13.56 5.36 14.77
N LYS A 1222 -13.97 6.14 13.76
CA LYS A 1222 -15.22 5.97 13.01
C LYS A 1222 -14.98 5.83 11.49
N PRO A 1223 -14.67 4.62 10.99
CA PRO A 1223 -14.39 4.42 9.57
C PRO A 1223 -15.60 4.81 8.71
N GLY A 1224 -15.35 5.55 7.63
CA GLY A 1224 -16.37 6.05 6.71
C GLY A 1224 -16.97 7.42 7.06
N LYS A 1225 -16.52 8.05 8.15
CA LYS A 1225 -16.77 9.48 8.42
C LYS A 1225 -15.57 10.31 7.98
N ARG A 1226 -15.80 11.56 7.55
CA ARG A 1226 -14.76 12.56 7.30
C ARG A 1226 -15.11 13.86 8.01
N VAL A 1227 -14.14 14.44 8.70
CA VAL A 1227 -14.32 15.68 9.47
C VAL A 1227 -13.20 16.64 9.10
N LEU A 1228 -13.59 17.86 8.72
CA LEU A 1228 -12.66 18.95 8.46
C LEU A 1228 -12.87 20.04 9.53
N TYR A 1229 -11.79 20.51 10.12
CA TYR A 1229 -11.82 21.51 11.18
C TYR A 1229 -11.39 22.88 10.67
N GLY A 1230 -12.02 23.95 11.17
CA GLY A 1230 -11.50 25.29 10.99
C GLY A 1230 -11.87 26.23 12.11
N CYS A 1231 -11.21 27.37 12.12
CA CYS A 1231 -11.43 28.40 13.13
C CYS A 1231 -11.12 29.80 12.59
N SER A 1232 -11.64 30.84 13.26
CA SER A 1232 -11.38 32.23 12.87
C SER A 1232 -9.90 32.56 12.95
N GLU A 1233 -9.28 32.25 14.08
CA GLU A 1233 -7.84 32.34 14.33
C GLU A 1233 -7.34 31.05 15.02
N LEU A 1234 -6.07 30.74 14.85
CA LEU A 1234 -5.41 29.68 15.61
C LEU A 1234 -4.52 30.31 16.66
N PHE A 1235 -4.76 29.97 17.92
CA PHE A 1235 -4.02 30.55 19.04
C PHE A 1235 -3.49 29.48 19.99
N ASN A 1236 -2.41 29.80 20.70
CA ASN A 1236 -1.94 29.02 21.84
C ASN A 1236 -2.46 29.61 23.16
N ALA A 1237 -2.24 28.90 24.27
CA ALA A 1237 -2.79 29.30 25.56
C ALA A 1237 -2.31 30.69 26.00
N GLY A 1238 -1.02 31.03 25.80
CA GLY A 1238 -0.48 32.34 26.13
C GLY A 1238 -1.11 33.48 25.32
N GLN A 1239 -1.38 33.26 24.02
CA GLN A 1239 -2.13 34.21 23.20
C GLN A 1239 -3.58 34.36 23.69
N PHE A 1240 -4.23 33.27 24.10
CA PHE A 1240 -5.60 33.31 24.62
C PHE A 1240 -5.69 34.03 25.96
N ILE A 1241 -4.76 33.79 26.89
CA ILE A 1241 -4.70 34.47 28.18
C ILE A 1241 -4.52 35.98 27.99
N LYS A 1242 -3.73 36.41 27.00
CA LYS A 1242 -3.60 37.83 26.66
C LYS A 1242 -4.94 38.42 26.24
N GLN A 1243 -5.71 37.72 25.41
CA GLN A 1243 -7.07 38.15 25.03
C GLN A 1243 -7.99 38.25 26.25
N LEU A 1244 -7.96 37.26 27.16
CA LEU A 1244 -8.73 37.29 28.41
C LEU A 1244 -8.28 38.42 29.36
N SER A 1245 -6.97 38.71 29.41
CA SER A 1245 -6.42 39.83 30.17
C SER A 1245 -6.97 41.15 29.65
N SER A 1246 -6.90 41.39 28.34
CA SER A 1246 -7.45 42.60 27.72
C SER A 1246 -8.94 42.78 27.97
N LEU A 1247 -9.74 41.70 27.93
CA LEU A 1247 -11.17 41.75 28.27
C LEU A 1247 -11.45 42.00 29.76
N GLY A 1248 -10.50 41.67 30.62
CA GLY A 1248 -10.59 41.83 32.07
C GLY A 1248 -10.04 43.16 32.61
N GLN A 1249 -9.31 43.91 31.77
CA GLN A 1249 -8.84 45.25 32.07
C GLN A 1249 -10.04 46.22 32.03
N LYS A 1250 -10.17 47.04 33.07
CA LYS A 1250 -11.21 48.06 33.20
C LYS A 1250 -10.68 49.44 32.91
#